data_AF-A0A8C5EPW3-F1
#
_entry.id   AF-A0A8C5EPW3-F1
#
_cell.length_a   1.000
_cell.length_b   1.000
_cell.length_c   1.000
_cell.angle_alpha   90.00
_cell.angle_beta   90.00
_cell.angle_gamma   90.00
#
_symmetry.space_group_name_H-M   'P 1'
#
loop_
_entity.id
_entity.type
_entity.pdbx_description
1 polymer ?
#
loop_
_entity_poly.entity_id
_entity_poly.type
_entity_poly.pdbx_seq_one_letter_code
_entity_poly.pdbx_strand_id
1 'polypeptide(L)'
;MNHDWIKSGPSLALIVFCYFTHNHVSFEVEWIQQQVVLRREMRSIRSSQIYSSDGTSGQHPFTHHRNQTTLCQTPMNIGRAWRRGYTGKGVVVSVLADGIERRHPDIKLNYDPIASYDLNGQDRQDPSPNYSNQIVKHHGTRCAQMVAAPVNASKCSVGVSFHTRIGGIRMLDGDVTDMIEAQSLNFRPQHIDIYLAGWGPEDNGRTLEGPGFLTGLALQNGIQKGRRGRGSVYVWPSGNGGRRGDHCSCDGYSSSIYTISISSSSLHGVPPDYVERCSSTLAASYSEYTEINTQSLQVTLGAQTGTSLSSSVAAGVIALALEANPLLTWRDVQHLIVRTSKAHHLVAPDWHVNGAGYKVSHVYGFGLLDAEAMVKEAQRWKRVASHHVCVEEADIQPSRIIHPGSALTSVHWTTGCVGEASQHVVYAEHVVVPVTLTHRRRGDLSITLKSPSGTVSQLLANRPLDSSTEGFQDWEFMTTHCWGEKAAGKWTLTIQDTSSQKRDGNEPGLLNKWSLVIYGTSELPHPRHRKRARSTETLMDSDLTEEYSGPCDPECSDDGCEGPSPQHCVTCLHFFLKFKNNTRVCVTACPKGFWEDRRRCKRCYSSCESCTGSRSDQCTSCQPGHHLTEDTNTCTTTCEDNYYLDHDVNMCRKCSENCLKCISYNICTECKPDTSRAVLRTDSSFYGYTHMHIYVYTHTYVSHTQHELTNTNMLFPPCGTSGAGLESCKQCAEGFLMEEWRCVSSCSNGFYATEAKSKMADGCDASCLTCAGPGQGNCSSCSSGHSLQEGVCVVSSACTDGEYHDNNGECHTCDATCLKCTGPGNQDCISCASSGVLDEGRCVEACSVGKYPSGGQCHLCDHTCATCVDSASCTSCDTDKFGLERYLFKGWCVEACPRATYHTKQRSCESCMPHCLLCTSLQHCLQCTHSHYPSDGQCVKLECGEGEVEDPDYDECMACEEGCKKCVLCKSRLSSYNKKLFLLSTLPAVDRALLPV
;
A
#
# COMPACT_ATOMS: atom_id res chain seq x y z
N MET A 1 47.82 38.51 -15.62
CA MET A 1 48.16 38.32 -17.05
C MET A 1 47.05 38.91 -17.89
N ASN A 2 47.29 39.19 -19.18
CA ASN A 2 46.41 40.07 -19.97
C ASN A 2 45.03 39.45 -20.25
N HIS A 3 44.01 40.31 -20.31
CA HIS A 3 42.82 40.02 -21.11
C HIS A 3 43.20 40.02 -22.59
N ASP A 4 42.82 38.97 -23.31
CA ASP A 4 42.24 39.07 -24.65
C ASP A 4 41.54 37.73 -25.02
N TRP A 5 40.92 37.66 -26.20
CA TRP A 5 40.23 36.47 -26.74
C TRP A 5 38.88 36.06 -26.10
N ILE A 6 37.88 36.94 -26.18
CA ILE A 6 36.48 36.51 -26.25
C ILE A 6 35.96 36.72 -27.68
N LYS A 7 35.90 35.64 -28.47
CA LYS A 7 35.00 35.50 -29.64
C LYS A 7 34.53 34.05 -29.77
N SER A 8 33.25 33.88 -30.13
CA SER A 8 32.53 32.62 -30.39
C SER A 8 32.59 31.53 -29.30
N GLY A 9 31.56 31.51 -28.44
CA GLY A 9 31.23 30.41 -27.52
C GLY A 9 29.85 30.66 -26.87
N PRO A 10 29.11 29.62 -26.44
CA PRO A 10 27.82 29.78 -25.77
C PRO A 10 27.96 30.39 -24.36
N SER A 11 26.87 30.91 -23.82
CA SER A 11 26.84 31.75 -22.62
C SER A 11 27.40 31.07 -21.36
N LEU A 12 28.51 31.58 -20.84
CA LEU A 12 29.06 31.20 -19.54
C LEU A 12 28.22 31.77 -18.40
N ALA A 13 27.74 30.90 -17.51
CA ALA A 13 27.14 31.26 -16.23
C ALA A 13 27.97 30.64 -15.08
N LEU A 14 28.71 31.49 -14.36
CA LEU A 14 29.40 31.14 -13.13
C LEU A 14 28.59 31.71 -11.96
N ILE A 15 28.33 30.89 -10.94
CA ILE A 15 27.68 31.30 -9.69
C ILE A 15 28.57 30.84 -8.54
N VAL A 16 28.78 31.73 -7.58
CA VAL A 16 29.52 31.49 -6.34
C VAL A 16 28.53 31.59 -5.18
N PHE A 17 28.61 30.66 -4.23
CA PHE A 17 27.88 30.72 -2.97
C PHE A 17 28.87 30.79 -1.81
N CYS A 18 28.58 31.63 -0.82
CA CYS A 18 29.31 31.71 0.44
C CYS A 18 28.30 31.57 1.60
N TYR A 19 28.73 30.97 2.71
CA TYR A 19 27.97 30.97 3.96
C TYR A 19 28.73 31.72 5.05
N PHE A 20 28.00 32.39 5.94
CA PHE A 20 28.58 33.08 7.10
C PHE A 20 28.59 32.16 8.32
N THR A 21 29.72 32.12 9.02
CA THR A 21 29.80 31.76 10.43
C THR A 21 30.30 32.98 11.22
N HIS A 22 29.89 33.13 12.48
CA HIS A 22 30.26 34.30 13.27
C HIS A 22 31.68 34.18 13.82
N ASN A 23 32.39 35.32 13.80
CA ASN A 23 33.76 35.58 14.27
C ASN A 23 34.87 35.03 13.35
N HIS A 24 35.57 35.98 12.69
CA HIS A 24 36.62 35.80 11.67
C HIS A 24 36.15 35.11 10.38
N VAL A 25 35.93 35.91 9.32
CA VAL A 25 35.65 35.42 7.97
C VAL A 25 36.67 35.99 6.98
N SER A 26 37.65 35.17 6.62
CA SER A 26 38.31 35.24 5.31
C SER A 26 37.34 34.75 4.23
N PHE A 27 37.35 35.35 3.05
CA PHE A 27 36.55 34.87 1.92
C PHE A 27 37.18 33.63 1.28
N GLU A 28 36.92 32.47 1.86
CA GLU A 28 37.20 31.18 1.22
C GLU A 28 35.98 30.75 0.38
N VAL A 29 36.18 30.60 -0.93
CA VAL A 29 35.22 29.93 -1.81
C VAL A 29 35.47 28.44 -1.68
N GLU A 30 34.68 27.75 -0.85
CA GLU A 30 34.88 26.32 -0.53
C GLU A 30 34.95 25.45 -1.81
N TRP A 31 34.11 25.73 -2.80
CA TRP A 31 34.15 25.10 -4.11
C TRP A 31 33.48 25.97 -5.19
N ILE A 32 33.81 25.70 -6.45
CA ILE A 32 33.15 26.26 -7.62
C ILE A 32 33.14 25.19 -8.73
N GLN A 33 32.02 25.00 -9.41
CA GLN A 33 31.90 24.00 -10.48
C GLN A 33 31.29 24.62 -11.75
N GLN A 34 32.00 24.46 -12.87
CA GLN A 34 31.48 24.82 -14.19
C GLN A 34 30.32 23.89 -14.55
N GLN A 35 29.16 24.47 -14.89
CA GLN A 35 28.05 23.70 -15.45
C GLN A 35 28.37 23.30 -16.89
N VAL A 36 28.10 22.04 -17.24
CA VAL A 36 28.32 21.43 -18.55
C VAL A 36 27.00 20.89 -19.07
N VAL A 37 26.76 20.97 -20.39
CA VAL A 37 25.54 20.41 -21.00
C VAL A 37 25.64 18.88 -21.02
N LEU A 38 24.70 18.23 -20.36
CA LEU A 38 24.61 16.79 -20.16
C LEU A 38 23.70 16.17 -21.24
N ARG A 39 24.02 14.95 -21.69
CA ARG A 39 23.19 14.21 -22.64
C ARG A 39 22.30 13.22 -21.92
N ARG A 40 20.99 13.28 -22.15
CA ARG A 40 20.01 12.39 -21.52
C ARG A 40 19.16 11.67 -22.56
N GLU A 41 19.08 10.35 -22.44
CA GLU A 41 18.26 9.51 -23.32
C GLU A 41 16.88 9.31 -22.69
N MET A 42 15.80 9.65 -23.43
CA MET A 42 14.43 9.36 -23.00
C MET A 42 14.15 7.88 -23.21
N ARG A 43 13.89 7.13 -22.14
CA ARG A 43 13.85 5.67 -22.12
C ARG A 43 12.58 5.08 -22.72
N SER A 44 12.37 5.33 -24.01
CA SER A 44 11.26 4.78 -24.81
C SER A 44 11.69 4.42 -26.24
N ILE A 45 11.08 3.37 -26.80
CA ILE A 45 11.48 2.72 -28.04
C ILE A 45 10.31 2.78 -29.02
N ARG A 46 10.45 3.50 -30.13
CA ARG A 46 9.46 3.48 -31.22
C ARG A 46 9.58 2.16 -31.99
N SER A 47 8.51 1.38 -32.11
CA SER A 47 8.48 0.23 -33.01
C SER A 47 8.53 0.70 -34.47
N SER A 48 9.59 0.29 -35.18
CA SER A 48 9.83 0.61 -36.59
C SER A 48 9.80 -0.61 -37.51
N GLN A 49 9.45 -1.79 -36.99
CA GLN A 49 9.57 -3.07 -37.69
C GLN A 49 8.38 -4.01 -37.45
N ILE A 50 7.21 -3.67 -37.99
CA ILE A 50 6.23 -4.67 -38.47
C ILE A 50 5.78 -4.27 -39.88
N TYR A 51 6.71 -4.36 -40.84
CA TYR A 51 6.37 -4.56 -42.25
C TYR A 51 6.47 -6.07 -42.53
N SER A 52 5.40 -6.80 -42.20
CA SER A 52 5.15 -8.10 -42.82
C SER A 52 4.19 -7.85 -43.98
N SER A 53 4.72 -7.96 -45.20
CA SER A 53 3.92 -7.86 -46.41
C SER A 53 3.29 -9.21 -46.71
N ASP A 54 2.03 -9.40 -46.31
CA ASP A 54 1.18 -10.34 -47.03
C ASP A 54 -0.27 -9.85 -47.09
N GLY A 55 -0.73 -9.58 -48.30
CA GLY A 55 -2.04 -9.02 -48.58
C GLY A 55 -2.93 -10.06 -49.25
N THR A 56 -3.61 -10.89 -48.45
CA THR A 56 -4.68 -11.77 -48.95
C THR A 56 -5.94 -11.63 -48.11
N SER A 57 -7.07 -11.46 -48.80
CA SER A 57 -8.40 -11.52 -48.21
C SER A 57 -8.83 -12.99 -48.06
N GLY A 58 -9.07 -13.43 -46.83
CA GLY A 58 -9.49 -14.80 -46.49
C GLY A 58 -10.60 -14.81 -45.43
N GLN A 59 -11.61 -15.66 -45.61
CA GLN A 59 -12.86 -15.64 -44.85
C GLN A 59 -12.83 -16.50 -43.57
N HIS A 60 -13.90 -16.34 -42.76
CA HIS A 60 -14.44 -17.25 -41.72
C HIS A 60 -13.91 -17.10 -40.27
N PRO A 61 -14.70 -17.55 -39.26
CA PRO A 61 -16.12 -17.22 -39.05
C PRO A 61 -16.39 -16.83 -37.56
N PHE A 62 -17.57 -17.20 -37.01
CA PHE A 62 -18.01 -17.07 -35.61
C PHE A 62 -18.57 -15.71 -35.14
N THR A 63 -19.86 -15.51 -35.48
CA THR A 63 -20.97 -15.28 -34.53
C THR A 63 -20.77 -14.39 -33.30
N HIS A 64 -21.59 -13.33 -33.21
CA HIS A 64 -21.76 -12.49 -32.01
C HIS A 64 -22.02 -13.29 -30.72
N HIS A 65 -21.25 -13.00 -29.68
CA HIS A 65 -21.74 -13.04 -28.30
C HIS A 65 -21.41 -11.73 -27.58
N ARG A 66 -22.44 -10.93 -27.29
CA ARG A 66 -22.35 -9.86 -26.29
C ARG A 66 -22.37 -10.51 -24.90
N ASN A 67 -21.29 -10.38 -24.14
CA ASN A 67 -21.30 -10.53 -22.69
C ASN A 67 -20.18 -9.66 -22.09
N GLN A 68 -20.54 -8.46 -21.65
CA GLN A 68 -19.63 -7.52 -20.99
C GLN A 68 -19.60 -7.78 -19.48
N THR A 69 -18.67 -8.61 -18.99
CA THR A 69 -18.48 -8.83 -17.53
C THR A 69 -17.04 -9.15 -17.10
N THR A 70 -16.12 -9.47 -18.02
CA THR A 70 -14.72 -9.81 -17.71
C THR A 70 -13.88 -8.56 -17.42
N LEU A 71 -14.02 -8.02 -16.20
CA LEU A 71 -13.15 -6.95 -15.68
C LEU A 71 -11.68 -7.41 -15.72
N CYS A 72 -10.81 -6.64 -16.39
CA CYS A 72 -9.44 -7.04 -16.72
C CYS A 72 -8.61 -7.45 -15.49
N GLN A 73 -8.36 -8.76 -15.30
CA GLN A 73 -7.47 -9.28 -14.27
C GLN A 73 -6.04 -9.37 -14.78
N THR A 74 -5.31 -8.25 -14.76
CA THR A 74 -3.85 -8.26 -14.95
C THR A 74 -3.15 -8.84 -13.72
N PRO A 75 -2.02 -9.57 -13.85
CA PRO A 75 -1.29 -10.11 -12.70
C PRO A 75 -0.78 -9.08 -11.68
N MET A 76 -0.74 -7.80 -12.06
CA MET A 76 -0.47 -6.67 -11.16
C MET A 76 -1.65 -6.30 -10.23
N ASN A 77 -2.82 -6.93 -10.40
CA ASN A 77 -4.01 -6.78 -9.55
C ASN A 77 -4.53 -5.32 -9.36
N ILE A 78 -4.24 -4.42 -10.31
CA ILE A 78 -4.65 -3.00 -10.29
C ILE A 78 -6.18 -2.87 -10.13
N GLY A 79 -6.95 -3.62 -10.94
CA GLY A 79 -8.42 -3.67 -10.84
C GLY A 79 -8.98 -4.35 -9.56
N ARG A 80 -8.12 -4.84 -8.66
CA ARG A 80 -8.50 -5.24 -7.29
C ARG A 80 -8.22 -4.12 -6.28
N ALA A 81 -7.16 -3.34 -6.45
CA ALA A 81 -6.95 -2.11 -5.67
C ALA A 81 -8.08 -1.10 -5.89
N TRP A 82 -8.50 -0.88 -7.14
CA TRP A 82 -9.68 -0.06 -7.48
C TRP A 82 -10.96 -0.54 -6.77
N ARG A 83 -11.20 -1.86 -6.75
CA ARG A 83 -12.34 -2.47 -6.02
C ARG A 83 -12.24 -2.38 -4.48
N ARG A 84 -11.12 -1.90 -3.94
CA ARG A 84 -10.95 -1.57 -2.52
C ARG A 84 -11.11 -0.06 -2.23
N GLY A 85 -11.52 0.72 -3.23
CA GLY A 85 -11.74 2.17 -3.14
C GLY A 85 -10.51 3.04 -3.48
N TYR A 86 -9.37 2.42 -3.83
CA TYR A 86 -8.12 3.13 -4.07
C TYR A 86 -7.95 3.47 -5.55
N THR A 87 -7.75 4.75 -5.85
CA THR A 87 -7.74 5.34 -7.20
C THR A 87 -6.67 6.43 -7.39
N GLY A 88 -5.86 6.72 -6.37
CA GLY A 88 -4.83 7.76 -6.36
C GLY A 88 -5.26 9.09 -5.72
N LYS A 89 -6.46 9.17 -5.13
CA LYS A 89 -7.06 10.43 -4.70
C LYS A 89 -6.20 11.16 -3.68
N GLY A 90 -5.94 12.44 -3.96
CA GLY A 90 -5.18 13.34 -3.09
C GLY A 90 -3.67 13.35 -3.35
N VAL A 91 -3.10 12.25 -3.84
CA VAL A 91 -1.67 12.10 -4.18
C VAL A 91 -1.30 12.96 -5.38
N VAL A 92 -0.07 13.46 -5.40
CA VAL A 92 0.49 14.25 -6.51
C VAL A 92 1.70 13.56 -7.13
N VAL A 93 1.63 13.28 -8.44
CA VAL A 93 2.77 12.85 -9.26
C VAL A 93 3.21 14.02 -10.15
N SER A 94 4.51 14.21 -10.34
CA SER A 94 5.06 15.08 -11.39
C SER A 94 6.04 14.32 -12.29
N VAL A 95 5.91 14.51 -13.60
CA VAL A 95 6.70 13.80 -14.62
C VAL A 95 7.88 14.66 -15.09
N LEU A 96 9.11 14.17 -14.92
CA LEU A 96 10.35 14.84 -15.32
C LEU A 96 10.72 14.39 -16.74
N ALA A 97 10.44 15.22 -17.74
CA ALA A 97 10.48 14.81 -19.15
C ALA A 97 10.61 15.98 -20.16
N ASP A 98 10.23 15.72 -21.42
CA ASP A 98 10.12 16.69 -22.53
C ASP A 98 8.92 17.65 -22.42
N GLY A 99 7.96 17.34 -21.54
CA GLY A 99 6.79 18.17 -21.23
C GLY A 99 5.52 17.35 -21.01
N ILE A 100 4.45 18.02 -20.59
CA ILE A 100 3.11 17.43 -20.47
C ILE A 100 2.10 18.32 -21.18
N GLU A 101 1.35 17.74 -22.12
CA GLU A 101 0.28 18.45 -22.82
C GLU A 101 -0.91 18.68 -21.87
N ARG A 102 -0.87 19.76 -21.09
CA ARG A 102 -1.87 20.11 -20.07
C ARG A 102 -3.30 20.26 -20.59
N ARG A 103 -3.47 20.38 -21.91
CA ARG A 103 -4.77 20.49 -22.60
C ARG A 103 -5.26 19.15 -23.18
N HIS A 104 -4.45 18.09 -23.17
CA HIS A 104 -4.84 16.78 -23.69
C HIS A 104 -6.09 16.27 -22.97
N PRO A 105 -7.13 15.74 -23.66
CA PRO A 105 -8.39 15.36 -23.03
C PRO A 105 -8.20 14.39 -21.86
N ASP A 106 -7.31 13.41 -22.02
CA ASP A 106 -7.03 12.36 -21.04
C ASP A 106 -5.94 12.79 -20.03
N ILE A 107 -5.72 14.09 -19.84
CA ILE A 107 -4.82 14.70 -18.83
C ILE A 107 -5.51 15.89 -18.14
N LYS A 108 -6.18 16.75 -18.91
CA LYS A 108 -6.75 18.04 -18.48
C LYS A 108 -7.57 18.00 -17.19
N LEU A 109 -8.30 16.91 -16.92
CA LEU A 109 -9.13 16.76 -15.71
C LEU A 109 -8.31 16.57 -14.42
N ASN A 110 -7.13 15.97 -14.53
CA ASN A 110 -6.24 15.65 -13.40
C ASN A 110 -4.99 16.56 -13.36
N TYR A 111 -4.82 17.46 -14.33
CA TYR A 111 -3.64 18.32 -14.45
C TYR A 111 -3.48 19.27 -13.25
N ASP A 112 -2.32 19.23 -12.60
CA ASP A 112 -1.98 20.08 -11.47
C ASP A 112 -0.90 21.12 -11.86
N PRO A 113 -1.26 22.43 -11.97
CA PRO A 113 -0.31 23.50 -12.28
C PRO A 113 0.63 23.82 -11.10
N ILE A 114 0.32 23.41 -9.87
CA ILE A 114 1.22 23.54 -8.72
C ILE A 114 2.30 22.45 -8.79
N ALA A 115 1.98 21.28 -9.36
CA ALA A 115 2.93 20.19 -9.62
C ALA A 115 3.76 20.36 -10.91
N SER A 116 3.67 21.50 -11.60
CA SER A 116 4.20 21.70 -12.96
C SER A 116 5.09 22.94 -13.11
N TYR A 117 6.04 22.89 -14.05
CA TYR A 117 6.96 23.99 -14.37
C TYR A 117 7.66 23.79 -15.73
N ASP A 118 8.17 24.86 -16.34
CA ASP A 118 9.10 24.77 -17.49
C ASP A 118 10.49 25.29 -17.12
N LEU A 119 11.51 24.46 -17.31
CA LEU A 119 12.93 24.77 -17.10
C LEU A 119 13.69 25.00 -18.42
N ASN A 120 13.14 24.64 -19.58
CA ASN A 120 13.78 24.86 -20.89
C ASN A 120 13.19 26.05 -21.66
N GLY A 121 11.89 26.35 -21.47
CA GLY A 121 11.15 27.34 -22.23
C GLY A 121 11.04 28.74 -21.59
N GLN A 122 10.26 29.59 -22.25
CA GLN A 122 10.05 30.99 -21.85
C GLN A 122 8.87 31.16 -20.88
N ASP A 123 7.80 30.37 -21.02
CA ASP A 123 6.67 30.36 -20.07
C ASP A 123 6.89 29.30 -18.98
N ARG A 124 7.46 29.76 -17.86
CA ARG A 124 7.72 28.96 -16.65
C ARG A 124 6.48 28.26 -16.07
N GLN A 125 5.26 28.64 -16.46
CA GLN A 125 4.00 28.06 -15.97
C GLN A 125 3.32 27.09 -16.95
N ASP A 126 3.81 26.95 -18.18
CA ASP A 126 3.26 26.04 -19.18
C ASP A 126 4.27 24.95 -19.59
N PRO A 127 4.22 23.74 -18.98
CA PRO A 127 5.13 22.63 -19.30
C PRO A 127 4.79 21.94 -20.64
N SER A 128 3.97 22.53 -21.50
CA SER A 128 3.56 21.91 -22.77
C SER A 128 4.77 21.67 -23.69
N PRO A 129 4.86 20.51 -24.37
CA PRO A 129 5.96 20.25 -25.30
C PRO A 129 6.05 21.26 -26.45
N ASN A 130 7.24 21.47 -27.00
CA ASN A 130 7.41 22.38 -28.13
C ASN A 130 6.94 21.77 -29.46
N TYR A 131 5.80 22.26 -29.97
CA TYR A 131 5.21 21.85 -31.24
C TYR A 131 5.97 22.32 -32.50
N SER A 132 7.02 23.16 -32.39
CA SER A 132 7.77 23.67 -33.56
C SER A 132 8.67 22.61 -34.22
N ASN A 133 8.96 21.50 -33.53
CA ASN A 133 9.80 20.42 -34.04
C ASN A 133 8.95 19.31 -34.66
N GLN A 134 9.24 18.95 -35.92
CA GLN A 134 8.51 17.89 -36.66
C GLN A 134 8.59 16.50 -35.99
N ILE A 135 9.60 16.26 -35.15
CA ILE A 135 9.67 15.08 -34.28
C ILE A 135 8.91 15.40 -32.99
N VAL A 136 7.59 15.21 -33.00
CA VAL A 136 6.76 15.61 -31.85
C VAL A 136 7.15 14.81 -30.61
N LYS A 137 7.61 15.55 -29.60
CA LYS A 137 8.04 15.08 -28.28
C LYS A 137 6.81 15.00 -27.37
N HIS A 138 6.38 13.78 -27.04
CA HIS A 138 5.21 13.51 -26.20
C HIS A 138 5.53 12.48 -25.10
N HIS A 139 6.80 12.34 -24.71
CA HIS A 139 7.24 11.30 -23.78
C HIS A 139 6.61 11.47 -22.40
N GLY A 140 6.71 12.66 -21.82
CA GLY A 140 6.11 13.01 -20.53
C GLY A 140 4.58 12.94 -20.56
N THR A 141 3.94 13.39 -21.65
CA THR A 141 2.49 13.25 -21.85
C THR A 141 2.03 11.79 -21.79
N ARG A 142 2.76 10.85 -22.42
CA ARG A 142 2.42 9.41 -22.37
C ARG A 142 2.67 8.79 -21.00
N CYS A 143 3.77 9.16 -20.33
CA CYS A 143 4.04 8.73 -18.96
C CYS A 143 2.93 9.20 -18.00
N ALA A 144 2.50 10.46 -18.13
CA ALA A 144 1.39 11.04 -17.38
C ALA A 144 0.05 10.32 -17.64
N GLN A 145 -0.24 9.93 -18.89
CA GLN A 145 -1.45 9.15 -19.23
C GLN A 145 -1.48 7.80 -18.50
N MET A 146 -0.36 7.06 -18.47
CA MET A 146 -0.27 5.76 -17.79
C MET A 146 -0.49 5.88 -16.27
N VAL A 147 -0.04 6.98 -15.65
CA VAL A 147 -0.27 7.26 -14.23
C VAL A 147 -1.73 7.64 -13.95
N ALA A 148 -2.27 8.61 -14.70
CA ALA A 148 -3.41 9.41 -14.26
C ALA A 148 -4.42 9.78 -15.37
N ALA A 149 -4.50 9.05 -16.49
CA ALA A 149 -5.60 9.25 -17.44
C ALA A 149 -6.97 9.00 -16.75
N PRO A 150 -7.94 9.93 -16.86
CA PRO A 150 -9.26 9.76 -16.26
C PRO A 150 -10.05 8.64 -16.95
N VAL A 151 -11.00 8.03 -16.25
CA VAL A 151 -11.85 6.95 -16.79
C VAL A 151 -12.67 7.48 -17.97
N ASN A 152 -12.33 7.09 -19.20
CA ASN A 152 -13.06 7.50 -20.40
C ASN A 152 -13.75 6.31 -21.10
N ALA A 153 -15.04 6.15 -20.84
CA ALA A 153 -15.87 5.09 -21.41
C ALA A 153 -15.99 5.14 -22.96
N SER A 154 -15.67 6.27 -23.61
CA SER A 154 -15.69 6.37 -25.08
C SER A 154 -14.33 6.11 -25.74
N LYS A 155 -13.29 5.76 -24.96
CA LYS A 155 -11.93 5.50 -25.46
C LYS A 155 -11.27 4.24 -24.90
N CYS A 156 -11.81 3.65 -23.83
CA CYS A 156 -11.18 2.55 -23.08
C CYS A 156 -9.80 2.88 -22.48
N SER A 157 -9.38 4.16 -22.47
CA SER A 157 -8.19 4.65 -21.77
C SER A 157 -8.49 4.93 -20.29
N VAL A 158 -7.58 4.50 -19.41
CA VAL A 158 -7.61 4.76 -17.96
C VAL A 158 -6.19 4.60 -17.39
N GLY A 159 -5.76 5.53 -16.54
CA GLY A 159 -4.49 5.46 -15.82
C GLY A 159 -4.56 4.54 -14.61
N VAL A 160 -3.42 3.99 -14.19
CA VAL A 160 -3.33 3.10 -13.01
C VAL A 160 -3.91 3.73 -11.73
N SER A 161 -3.78 5.06 -11.63
CA SER A 161 -4.28 5.89 -10.53
C SER A 161 -5.04 7.11 -11.09
N PHE A 162 -6.21 6.84 -11.68
CA PHE A 162 -7.01 7.81 -12.44
C PHE A 162 -7.63 8.99 -11.65
N HIS A 163 -7.40 9.09 -10.33
CA HIS A 163 -7.69 10.26 -9.50
C HIS A 163 -6.44 10.93 -8.87
N THR A 164 -5.23 10.48 -9.26
CA THR A 164 -3.97 11.15 -8.93
C THR A 164 -3.90 12.50 -9.65
N ARG A 165 -3.45 13.54 -8.94
CA ARG A 165 -3.11 14.83 -9.55
C ARG A 165 -1.78 14.73 -10.29
N ILE A 166 -1.76 15.12 -11.56
CA ILE A 166 -0.62 14.90 -12.45
C ILE A 166 -0.04 16.22 -12.97
N GLY A 167 1.23 16.48 -12.64
CA GLY A 167 2.01 17.58 -13.17
C GLY A 167 3.12 17.12 -14.11
N GLY A 168 3.83 18.08 -14.69
CA GLY A 168 5.03 17.81 -15.47
C GLY A 168 6.05 18.94 -15.37
N ILE A 169 7.31 18.56 -15.32
CA ILE A 169 8.44 19.48 -15.38
C ILE A 169 9.15 19.25 -16.70
N ARG A 170 9.04 20.24 -17.58
CA ARG A 170 9.70 20.26 -18.89
C ARG A 170 11.17 20.60 -18.67
N MET A 171 12.04 19.59 -18.77
CA MET A 171 13.48 19.70 -18.55
C MET A 171 14.37 19.00 -19.60
N LEU A 172 13.81 18.11 -20.44
CA LEU A 172 14.52 17.41 -21.54
C LEU A 172 14.33 18.02 -22.95
N ASP A 173 13.77 19.23 -23.05
CA ASP A 173 13.51 19.91 -24.33
C ASP A 173 14.31 21.22 -24.47
N GLY A 174 15.57 21.14 -24.03
CA GLY A 174 16.63 22.15 -24.09
C GLY A 174 17.93 21.57 -23.54
N ASP A 175 18.91 22.42 -23.27
CA ASP A 175 20.18 21.99 -22.66
C ASP A 175 19.97 21.56 -21.20
N VAL A 176 20.30 20.30 -20.88
CA VAL A 176 20.26 19.75 -19.52
C VAL A 176 21.58 20.04 -18.80
N THR A 177 21.55 20.41 -17.53
CA THR A 177 22.72 20.58 -16.66
C THR A 177 22.42 20.07 -15.25
N ASP A 178 23.45 19.83 -14.44
CA ASP A 178 23.30 19.40 -13.04
C ASP A 178 22.39 20.35 -12.23
N MET A 179 22.48 21.66 -12.48
CA MET A 179 21.56 22.65 -11.91
C MET A 179 20.09 22.45 -12.34
N ILE A 180 19.83 22.12 -13.60
CA ILE A 180 18.47 21.90 -14.14
C ILE A 180 17.88 20.60 -13.57
N GLU A 181 18.67 19.53 -13.49
CA GLU A 181 18.27 18.27 -12.87
C GLU A 181 17.95 18.47 -11.38
N ALA A 182 18.86 19.09 -10.62
CA ALA A 182 18.68 19.42 -9.20
C ALA A 182 17.43 20.27 -8.94
N GLN A 183 17.17 21.28 -9.78
CA GLN A 183 15.96 22.11 -9.71
C GLN A 183 14.69 21.30 -9.99
N SER A 184 14.72 20.37 -10.95
CA SER A 184 13.56 19.52 -11.28
C SER A 184 13.22 18.55 -10.14
N LEU A 185 14.22 17.93 -9.51
CA LEU A 185 14.06 16.93 -8.45
C LEU A 185 13.66 17.53 -7.09
N ASN A 186 13.91 18.82 -6.87
CA ASN A 186 13.49 19.58 -5.69
C ASN A 186 12.46 20.68 -6.00
N PHE A 187 11.75 20.59 -7.12
CA PHE A 187 10.62 21.48 -7.37
C PHE A 187 9.45 21.15 -6.44
N ARG A 188 9.10 22.06 -5.52
CA ARG A 188 7.94 21.96 -4.61
C ARG A 188 7.76 20.59 -3.88
N PRO A 189 8.77 20.08 -3.17
CA PRO A 189 8.74 18.75 -2.51
C PRO A 189 7.81 18.67 -1.30
N GLN A 190 7.06 19.73 -0.97
CA GLN A 190 5.98 19.70 0.04
C GLN A 190 4.58 19.53 -0.58
N HIS A 191 4.49 19.57 -1.91
CA HIS A 191 3.25 19.40 -2.69
C HIS A 191 3.28 18.15 -3.57
N ILE A 192 4.41 17.86 -4.21
CA ILE A 192 4.60 16.65 -5.02
C ILE A 192 4.96 15.48 -4.09
N ASP A 193 4.23 14.36 -4.21
CA ASP A 193 4.57 13.11 -3.51
C ASP A 193 5.60 12.30 -4.31
N ILE A 194 5.33 12.12 -5.61
CA ILE A 194 6.08 11.21 -6.47
C ILE A 194 6.69 11.99 -7.65
N TYR A 195 7.99 11.84 -7.83
CA TYR A 195 8.73 12.33 -9.00
C TYR A 195 8.98 11.14 -9.92
N LEU A 196 8.37 11.17 -11.10
CA LEU A 196 8.51 10.12 -12.12
C LEU A 196 9.51 10.58 -13.18
N ALA A 197 10.68 9.94 -13.23
CA ALA A 197 11.68 10.20 -14.26
C ALA A 197 11.40 9.40 -15.54
N GLY A 198 11.70 10.00 -16.69
CA GLY A 198 11.57 9.38 -18.01
C GLY A 198 12.89 8.97 -18.67
N TRP A 199 14.02 9.15 -17.99
CA TRP A 199 15.33 9.34 -18.62
C TRP A 199 16.51 8.79 -17.81
N GLY A 200 17.69 8.76 -18.42
CA GLY A 200 18.98 8.51 -17.77
C GLY A 200 20.12 9.04 -18.63
N PRO A 201 21.37 8.59 -18.41
CA PRO A 201 22.50 8.74 -19.33
C PRO A 201 22.21 8.15 -20.73
N GLU A 202 23.17 8.21 -21.67
CA GLU A 202 23.03 7.46 -22.94
C GLU A 202 23.13 5.93 -22.67
N ASP A 203 22.06 5.18 -22.99
CA ASP A 203 21.91 3.73 -22.76
C ASP A 203 22.70 2.93 -23.83
N ASN A 204 23.98 3.24 -24.02
CA ASN A 204 24.77 2.93 -25.22
C ASN A 204 25.75 1.74 -25.09
N GLY A 205 25.83 1.10 -23.92
CA GLY A 205 26.76 0.01 -23.60
C GLY A 205 28.18 0.48 -23.22
N ARG A 206 28.36 1.79 -22.94
CA ARG A 206 29.68 2.44 -22.72
C ARG A 206 29.69 3.51 -21.64
N THR A 207 28.62 4.29 -21.55
CA THR A 207 28.49 5.42 -20.62
C THR A 207 28.74 4.98 -19.18
N LEU A 208 29.36 5.83 -18.38
CA LEU A 208 29.44 5.66 -16.93
C LEU A 208 29.18 7.05 -16.35
N GLU A 209 27.97 7.28 -15.88
CA GLU A 209 27.53 8.62 -15.49
C GLU A 209 26.42 8.54 -14.43
N GLY A 210 26.41 9.49 -13.50
CA GLY A 210 25.44 9.59 -12.42
C GLY A 210 25.05 11.04 -12.16
N PRO A 211 24.24 11.29 -11.12
CA PRO A 211 23.88 12.65 -10.71
C PRO A 211 25.12 13.48 -10.39
N GLY A 212 25.14 14.72 -10.86
CA GLY A 212 26.14 15.70 -10.45
C GLY A 212 25.99 16.12 -8.98
N PHE A 213 26.88 16.99 -8.50
CA PHE A 213 26.92 17.38 -7.08
C PHE A 213 25.61 18.02 -6.60
N LEU A 214 25.04 18.94 -7.39
CA LEU A 214 23.77 19.58 -7.05
C LEU A 214 22.61 18.58 -7.09
N THR A 215 22.64 17.63 -8.03
CA THR A 215 21.60 16.60 -8.22
C THR A 215 21.64 15.55 -7.11
N GLY A 216 22.82 15.12 -6.68
CA GLY A 216 22.99 14.23 -5.53
C GLY A 216 22.51 14.87 -4.23
N LEU A 217 22.91 16.12 -3.98
CA LEU A 217 22.40 16.93 -2.86
C LEU A 217 20.88 17.13 -2.97
N ALA A 218 20.35 17.27 -4.19
CA ALA A 218 18.91 17.45 -4.40
C ALA A 218 18.11 16.20 -4.02
N LEU A 219 18.54 15.01 -4.45
CA LEU A 219 17.92 13.73 -4.05
C LEU A 219 17.97 13.55 -2.52
N GLN A 220 19.12 13.82 -1.89
CA GLN A 220 19.30 13.72 -0.44
C GLN A 220 18.38 14.70 0.33
N ASN A 221 18.29 15.95 -0.13
CA ASN A 221 17.38 16.95 0.45
C ASN A 221 15.90 16.56 0.26
N GLY A 222 15.56 15.95 -0.88
CA GLY A 222 14.23 15.44 -1.20
C GLY A 222 13.78 14.31 -0.28
N ILE A 223 14.61 13.27 -0.10
CA ILE A 223 14.30 12.13 0.78
C ILE A 223 14.36 12.48 2.28
N GLN A 224 15.07 13.55 2.67
CA GLN A 224 15.08 14.05 4.05
C GLN A 224 13.88 14.95 4.38
N LYS A 225 13.59 15.94 3.53
CA LYS A 225 12.67 17.05 3.86
C LYS A 225 11.35 17.00 3.09
N GLY A 226 11.31 16.31 1.94
CA GLY A 226 10.11 16.18 1.12
C GLY A 226 8.95 15.52 1.86
N ARG A 227 7.73 15.74 1.36
CA ARG A 227 6.47 15.22 1.91
C ARG A 227 6.34 15.42 3.42
N ARG A 228 6.73 16.62 3.89
CA ARG A 228 6.77 17.03 5.32
C ARG A 228 7.63 16.09 6.18
N GLY A 229 8.84 15.79 5.74
CA GLY A 229 9.79 14.91 6.44
C GLY A 229 9.52 13.39 6.28
N ARG A 230 8.67 13.00 5.32
CA ARG A 230 8.49 11.58 4.92
C ARG A 230 9.44 11.19 3.78
N GLY A 231 10.01 12.17 3.10
CA GLY A 231 10.87 12.04 1.92
C GLY A 231 10.06 11.90 0.63
N SER A 232 10.47 12.67 -0.39
CA SER A 232 10.01 12.54 -1.77
C SER A 232 10.21 11.11 -2.29
N VAL A 233 9.30 10.61 -3.14
CA VAL A 233 9.45 9.30 -3.77
C VAL A 233 9.90 9.47 -5.22
N TYR A 234 11.14 9.09 -5.53
CA TYR A 234 11.68 9.13 -6.90
C TYR A 234 11.50 7.76 -7.57
N VAL A 235 10.81 7.70 -8.71
CA VAL A 235 10.59 6.46 -9.48
C VAL A 235 11.33 6.57 -10.80
N TRP A 236 12.16 5.57 -11.11
CA TRP A 236 13.16 5.65 -12.17
C TRP A 236 13.17 4.42 -13.09
N PRO A 237 13.25 4.57 -14.42
CA PRO A 237 13.45 3.46 -15.35
C PRO A 237 14.85 2.86 -15.22
N SER A 238 14.96 1.52 -15.19
CA SER A 238 16.27 0.86 -15.09
C SER A 238 17.16 1.12 -16.32
N GLY A 239 16.63 0.97 -17.54
CA GLY A 239 17.39 1.19 -18.78
C GLY A 239 16.79 0.52 -20.02
N ASN A 240 17.21 0.95 -21.20
CA ASN A 240 16.83 0.37 -22.50
C ASN A 240 18.05 -0.16 -23.31
N GLY A 241 19.26 -0.13 -22.74
CA GLY A 241 20.52 -0.54 -23.34
C GLY A 241 20.78 -2.05 -23.44
N GLY A 242 19.84 -2.91 -23.05
CA GLY A 242 20.01 -4.37 -23.00
C GLY A 242 20.53 -4.98 -24.31
N ARG A 243 19.99 -4.55 -25.47
CA ARG A 243 20.46 -4.97 -26.82
C ARG A 243 21.90 -4.58 -27.14
N ARG A 244 22.43 -3.56 -26.46
CA ARG A 244 23.80 -3.04 -26.60
C ARG A 244 24.78 -3.66 -25.58
N GLY A 245 24.27 -4.50 -24.67
CA GLY A 245 25.05 -5.06 -23.57
C GLY A 245 25.36 -4.04 -22.48
N ASP A 246 24.42 -3.13 -22.20
CA ASP A 246 24.53 -2.20 -21.08
C ASP A 246 24.05 -2.80 -19.74
N HIS A 247 24.39 -2.13 -18.64
CA HIS A 247 24.19 -2.61 -17.28
C HIS A 247 23.89 -1.43 -16.36
N CYS A 248 22.67 -1.36 -15.80
CA CYS A 248 22.15 -0.17 -15.14
C CYS A 248 22.86 0.24 -13.83
N SER A 249 23.80 -0.58 -13.31
CA SER A 249 24.76 -0.13 -12.28
C SER A 249 25.80 0.89 -12.77
N CYS A 250 25.85 1.18 -14.08
CA CYS A 250 26.65 2.24 -14.69
C CYS A 250 25.88 3.56 -14.86
N ASP A 251 24.60 3.56 -14.49
CA ASP A 251 23.71 4.71 -14.41
C ASP A 251 23.49 5.05 -12.94
N GLY A 252 24.12 6.13 -12.47
CA GLY A 252 24.05 6.57 -11.07
C GLY A 252 22.67 7.04 -10.61
N TYR A 253 21.71 7.22 -11.52
CA TYR A 253 20.33 7.59 -11.18
C TYR A 253 19.50 6.35 -10.85
N SER A 254 19.56 5.30 -11.68
CA SER A 254 18.87 4.02 -11.43
C SER A 254 19.64 3.04 -10.51
N SER A 255 20.86 3.41 -10.10
CA SER A 255 21.60 2.74 -9.02
C SER A 255 21.69 3.53 -7.70
N SER A 256 21.10 4.72 -7.61
CA SER A 256 20.97 5.46 -6.35
C SER A 256 20.04 4.76 -5.35
N ILE A 257 20.39 4.76 -4.06
CA ILE A 257 19.50 4.26 -2.99
C ILE A 257 18.21 5.09 -2.86
N TYR A 258 18.25 6.36 -3.30
CA TYR A 258 17.15 7.32 -3.17
C TYR A 258 16.05 7.13 -4.24
N THR A 259 16.33 6.35 -5.29
CA THR A 259 15.40 6.09 -6.39
C THR A 259 14.81 4.68 -6.30
N ILE A 260 13.63 4.51 -6.87
CA ILE A 260 12.96 3.22 -7.04
C ILE A 260 13.17 2.81 -8.50
N SER A 261 14.20 2.00 -8.74
CA SER A 261 14.56 1.49 -10.06
C SER A 261 13.58 0.39 -10.51
N ILE A 262 12.91 0.62 -11.64
CA ILE A 262 11.84 -0.21 -12.20
C ILE A 262 12.22 -0.74 -13.59
N SER A 263 12.16 -2.07 -13.71
CA SER A 263 12.36 -2.82 -14.95
C SER A 263 11.04 -3.14 -15.67
N SER A 264 11.13 -3.59 -16.93
CA SER A 264 9.99 -4.00 -17.76
C SER A 264 9.80 -5.51 -17.81
N SER A 265 8.55 -5.96 -17.84
CA SER A 265 8.16 -7.27 -18.36
C SER A 265 7.19 -7.14 -19.54
N SER A 266 7.21 -8.12 -20.45
CA SER A 266 6.08 -8.35 -21.37
C SER A 266 4.90 -8.98 -20.62
N LEU A 267 3.70 -8.92 -21.18
CA LEU A 267 2.50 -9.54 -20.58
C LEU A 267 2.65 -11.06 -20.35
N HIS A 268 3.50 -11.73 -21.13
CA HIS A 268 3.82 -13.16 -21.00
C HIS A 268 4.92 -13.46 -19.96
N GLY A 269 5.42 -12.46 -19.22
CA GLY A 269 6.44 -12.67 -18.19
C GLY A 269 7.87 -12.81 -18.70
N VAL A 270 8.08 -12.67 -20.01
CA VAL A 270 9.40 -12.71 -20.66
C VAL A 270 10.00 -11.30 -20.64
N PRO A 271 11.30 -11.13 -20.31
CA PRO A 271 11.93 -9.82 -20.28
C PRO A 271 12.14 -9.29 -21.70
N PRO A 272 11.68 -8.07 -22.03
CA PRO A 272 11.98 -7.44 -23.31
C PRO A 272 13.48 -7.29 -23.53
N ASP A 273 13.92 -7.45 -24.78
CA ASP A 273 15.35 -7.47 -25.15
C ASP A 273 16.11 -6.15 -24.93
N TYR A 274 15.39 -5.06 -24.69
CA TYR A 274 15.95 -3.76 -24.29
C TYR A 274 16.26 -3.66 -22.79
N VAL A 275 15.72 -4.52 -21.94
CA VAL A 275 15.87 -4.41 -20.48
C VAL A 275 17.32 -4.57 -20.07
N GLU A 276 17.83 -3.55 -19.38
CA GLU A 276 19.11 -3.63 -18.68
C GLU A 276 18.96 -4.41 -17.37
N ARG A 277 20.05 -5.10 -17.00
CA ARG A 277 20.15 -5.87 -15.76
C ARG A 277 21.07 -5.13 -14.81
N CYS A 278 20.72 -5.10 -13.53
CA CYS A 278 21.58 -4.60 -12.47
C CYS A 278 21.04 -4.98 -11.10
N SER A 279 21.96 -5.08 -10.13
CA SER A 279 21.65 -5.42 -8.75
C SER A 279 20.89 -4.34 -7.96
N SER A 280 20.69 -3.15 -8.54
CA SER A 280 19.92 -2.03 -7.97
C SER A 280 18.43 -2.05 -8.34
N THR A 281 18.01 -2.83 -9.35
CA THR A 281 16.59 -2.95 -9.73
C THR A 281 15.77 -3.44 -8.54
N LEU A 282 14.71 -2.72 -8.16
CA LEU A 282 13.89 -3.09 -7.00
C LEU A 282 12.69 -3.96 -7.40
N ALA A 283 12.06 -3.67 -8.54
CA ALA A 283 10.89 -4.39 -9.03
C ALA A 283 10.70 -4.23 -10.54
N ALA A 284 9.66 -4.88 -11.07
CA ALA A 284 9.22 -4.72 -12.45
C ALA A 284 7.71 -4.49 -12.58
N SER A 285 7.31 -3.97 -13.74
CA SER A 285 5.93 -3.81 -14.16
C SER A 285 5.82 -4.04 -15.67
N TYR A 286 4.60 -4.06 -16.21
CA TYR A 286 4.40 -4.16 -17.66
C TYR A 286 4.70 -2.84 -18.38
N SER A 287 5.43 -2.92 -19.49
CA SER A 287 5.65 -1.78 -20.40
C SER A 287 4.52 -1.55 -21.39
N GLU A 288 3.54 -2.45 -21.41
CA GLU A 288 2.46 -2.51 -22.39
C GLU A 288 1.12 -2.77 -21.70
N TYR A 289 0.08 -2.09 -22.17
CA TYR A 289 -1.32 -2.35 -21.82
C TYR A 289 -2.06 -2.62 -23.13
N THR A 290 -2.50 -3.86 -23.35
CA THR A 290 -3.20 -4.23 -24.59
C THR A 290 -4.67 -3.82 -24.55
N GLU A 291 -5.09 -3.06 -25.55
CA GLU A 291 -6.50 -2.80 -25.83
C GLU A 291 -7.28 -4.10 -26.11
N ILE A 292 -8.55 -4.14 -25.71
CA ILE A 292 -9.53 -5.10 -26.26
C ILE A 292 -10.52 -4.28 -27.08
N ASN A 293 -10.51 -4.50 -28.40
CA ASN A 293 -11.02 -3.56 -29.40
C ASN A 293 -12.49 -3.81 -29.77
N THR A 294 -13.32 -2.77 -29.70
CA THR A 294 -14.49 -2.62 -30.60
C THR A 294 -14.65 -1.19 -31.11
N GLN A 295 -14.19 -0.96 -32.34
CA GLN A 295 -14.66 0.06 -33.29
C GLN A 295 -14.43 1.55 -32.97
N SER A 296 -13.48 2.12 -33.73
CA SER A 296 -13.43 3.52 -34.19
C SER A 296 -13.43 4.67 -33.17
N LEU A 297 -12.22 5.06 -32.76
CA LEU A 297 -11.71 6.39 -33.12
C LEU A 297 -10.17 6.40 -33.21
N GLN A 298 -9.59 7.13 -34.16
CA GLN A 298 -8.13 7.21 -34.29
C GLN A 298 -7.54 8.20 -33.27
N VAL A 299 -6.82 7.67 -32.26
CA VAL A 299 -5.63 8.34 -31.71
C VAL A 299 -4.49 7.35 -31.82
N THR A 300 -3.56 7.59 -32.75
CA THR A 300 -2.41 6.73 -32.97
C THR A 300 -1.34 6.93 -31.88
N LEU A 301 -1.53 6.30 -30.72
CA LEU A 301 -0.38 5.87 -29.90
C LEU A 301 0.39 4.81 -30.69
N GLY A 302 1.20 5.25 -31.66
CA GLY A 302 2.11 4.40 -32.40
C GLY A 302 2.99 3.61 -31.43
N ALA A 303 3.01 2.28 -31.60
CA ALA A 303 3.55 1.31 -30.67
C ALA A 303 4.94 1.74 -30.15
N GLN A 304 4.99 2.13 -28.89
CA GLN A 304 6.17 2.68 -28.25
C GLN A 304 6.30 2.07 -26.85
N THR A 305 7.39 1.36 -26.61
CA THR A 305 7.65 0.55 -25.40
C THR A 305 8.83 1.12 -24.63
N GLY A 306 9.30 0.47 -23.56
CA GLY A 306 10.47 0.90 -22.78
C GLY A 306 10.23 0.97 -21.28
N THR A 307 11.31 1.03 -20.50
CA THR A 307 11.27 1.07 -19.04
C THR A 307 10.61 2.32 -18.44
N SER A 308 10.51 3.43 -19.20
CA SER A 308 9.77 4.62 -18.75
C SER A 308 8.26 4.40 -18.59
N LEU A 309 7.63 3.58 -19.44
CA LEU A 309 6.22 3.23 -19.30
C LEU A 309 5.99 2.31 -18.10
N SER A 310 6.88 1.34 -17.90
CA SER A 310 6.90 0.49 -16.70
C SER A 310 7.01 1.33 -15.42
N SER A 311 7.93 2.30 -15.41
CA SER A 311 8.09 3.27 -14.31
C SER A 311 6.83 4.11 -14.07
N SER A 312 6.10 4.45 -15.13
CA SER A 312 4.84 5.18 -15.05
C SER A 312 3.73 4.34 -14.41
N VAL A 313 3.62 3.06 -14.81
CA VAL A 313 2.72 2.08 -14.17
C VAL A 313 3.08 1.89 -12.70
N ALA A 314 4.37 1.78 -12.38
CA ALA A 314 4.85 1.64 -11.01
C ALA A 314 4.56 2.88 -10.13
N ALA A 315 4.79 4.10 -10.65
CA ALA A 315 4.43 5.34 -9.98
C ALA A 315 2.92 5.42 -9.69
N GLY A 316 2.07 4.96 -10.63
CA GLY A 316 0.64 4.83 -10.41
C GLY A 316 0.29 3.83 -9.31
N VAL A 317 0.91 2.64 -9.28
CA VAL A 317 0.71 1.66 -8.18
C VAL A 317 1.17 2.22 -6.83
N ILE A 318 2.29 2.95 -6.79
CA ILE A 318 2.77 3.63 -5.59
C ILE A 318 1.78 4.72 -5.14
N ALA A 319 1.14 5.45 -6.06
CA ALA A 319 0.10 6.42 -5.71
C ALA A 319 -1.11 5.76 -5.03
N LEU A 320 -1.54 4.56 -5.48
CA LEU A 320 -2.57 3.78 -4.78
C LEU A 320 -2.15 3.40 -3.35
N ALA A 321 -0.87 3.07 -3.14
CA ALA A 321 -0.33 2.76 -1.82
C ALA A 321 -0.19 4.00 -0.91
N LEU A 322 0.14 5.17 -1.46
CA LEU A 322 0.22 6.44 -0.71
C LEU A 322 -1.17 6.99 -0.36
N GLU A 323 -2.20 6.76 -1.19
CA GLU A 323 -3.60 7.01 -0.82
C GLU A 323 -4.05 6.05 0.31
N ALA A 324 -3.62 4.78 0.26
CA ALA A 324 -3.90 3.79 1.31
C ALA A 324 -3.20 4.08 2.64
N ASN A 325 -2.04 4.75 2.62
CA ASN A 325 -1.37 5.24 3.82
C ASN A 325 -0.46 6.44 3.50
N PRO A 326 -0.95 7.69 3.68
CA PRO A 326 -0.15 8.88 3.39
C PRO A 326 1.10 9.04 4.27
N LEU A 327 1.19 8.33 5.40
CA LEU A 327 2.29 8.43 6.38
C LEU A 327 3.55 7.65 5.96
N LEU A 328 3.46 6.79 4.94
CA LEU A 328 4.59 6.03 4.40
C LEU A 328 5.75 6.97 4.02
N THR A 329 6.95 6.66 4.50
CA THR A 329 8.20 7.29 4.06
C THR A 329 8.70 6.69 2.75
N TRP A 330 9.69 7.34 2.11
CA TRP A 330 10.35 6.81 0.92
C TRP A 330 10.90 5.38 1.12
N ARG A 331 11.48 5.08 2.30
CA ARG A 331 11.92 3.72 2.69
C ARG A 331 10.75 2.76 2.90
N ASP A 332 9.65 3.19 3.51
CA ASP A 332 8.46 2.35 3.69
C ASP A 332 7.88 1.89 2.34
N VAL A 333 7.88 2.75 1.33
CA VAL A 333 7.48 2.39 -0.04
C VAL A 333 8.41 1.33 -0.64
N GLN A 334 9.72 1.46 -0.47
CA GLN A 334 10.67 0.44 -0.95
C GLN A 334 10.49 -0.90 -0.22
N HIS A 335 10.36 -0.91 1.12
CA HIS A 335 10.05 -2.12 1.90
C HIS A 335 8.70 -2.76 1.51
N LEU A 336 7.67 -1.96 1.22
CA LEU A 336 6.39 -2.46 0.72
C LEU A 336 6.57 -3.20 -0.61
N ILE A 337 7.33 -2.63 -1.55
CA ILE A 337 7.67 -3.26 -2.84
C ILE A 337 8.38 -4.59 -2.61
N VAL A 338 9.50 -4.61 -1.87
CA VAL A 338 10.27 -5.84 -1.55
C VAL A 338 9.39 -6.93 -0.94
N ARG A 339 8.40 -6.55 -0.13
CA ARG A 339 7.54 -7.47 0.62
C ARG A 339 6.30 -7.94 -0.14
N THR A 340 5.91 -7.28 -1.24
CA THR A 340 4.64 -7.55 -1.94
C THR A 340 4.79 -7.83 -3.44
N SER A 341 5.93 -7.49 -4.05
CA SER A 341 6.28 -7.92 -5.41
C SER A 341 6.32 -9.45 -5.53
N LYS A 342 6.06 -9.96 -6.73
CA LYS A 342 5.92 -11.39 -6.99
C LYS A 342 6.76 -11.85 -8.17
N ALA A 343 7.59 -12.87 -7.91
CA ALA A 343 8.33 -13.60 -8.94
C ALA A 343 7.47 -14.61 -9.73
N HIS A 344 6.20 -14.86 -9.34
CA HIS A 344 5.33 -15.75 -10.11
C HIS A 344 5.05 -15.17 -11.50
N HIS A 345 4.92 -16.05 -12.50
CA HIS A 345 4.72 -15.66 -13.91
C HIS A 345 5.81 -14.76 -14.51
N LEU A 346 7.02 -14.72 -13.93
CA LEU A 346 8.18 -14.00 -14.49
C LEU A 346 9.33 -14.96 -14.82
N VAL A 347 9.74 -15.00 -16.08
CA VAL A 347 10.78 -15.89 -16.60
C VAL A 347 12.14 -15.17 -16.61
N ALA A 348 13.01 -15.48 -15.64
CA ALA A 348 14.40 -15.02 -15.63
C ALA A 348 15.33 -16.18 -15.24
N PRO A 349 16.53 -16.30 -15.86
CA PRO A 349 17.44 -17.42 -15.61
C PRO A 349 18.25 -17.29 -14.31
N ASP A 350 18.18 -16.13 -13.64
CA ASP A 350 19.01 -15.78 -12.48
C ASP A 350 18.21 -15.62 -11.18
N TRP A 351 16.95 -16.06 -11.15
CA TRP A 351 16.13 -16.10 -9.95
C TRP A 351 16.80 -16.91 -8.84
N HIS A 352 17.17 -16.25 -7.75
CA HIS A 352 17.72 -16.88 -6.55
C HIS A 352 16.96 -16.42 -5.30
N VAL A 353 17.14 -17.16 -4.20
CA VAL A 353 16.57 -16.80 -2.89
C VAL A 353 17.68 -16.16 -2.05
N ASN A 354 17.44 -14.96 -1.53
CA ASN A 354 18.41 -14.24 -0.71
C ASN A 354 18.47 -14.80 0.73
N GLY A 355 19.45 -14.38 1.53
CA GLY A 355 19.61 -14.84 2.92
C GLY A 355 18.43 -14.54 3.85
N ALA A 356 17.60 -13.56 3.49
CA ALA A 356 16.35 -13.24 4.17
C ALA A 356 15.16 -14.07 3.65
N GLY A 357 15.31 -14.89 2.61
CA GLY A 357 14.25 -15.72 2.04
C GLY A 357 13.31 -15.00 1.08
N TYR A 358 13.76 -13.93 0.42
CA TYR A 358 13.06 -13.31 -0.71
C TYR A 358 13.60 -13.86 -2.04
N LYS A 359 12.75 -14.01 -3.07
CA LYS A 359 13.20 -14.28 -4.43
C LYS A 359 13.63 -12.96 -5.10
N VAL A 360 14.79 -12.95 -5.75
CA VAL A 360 15.35 -11.77 -6.42
C VAL A 360 16.07 -12.15 -7.72
N SER A 361 16.08 -11.24 -8.71
CA SER A 361 16.72 -11.36 -10.02
C SER A 361 17.24 -9.98 -10.47
N HIS A 362 18.40 -9.92 -11.12
CA HIS A 362 18.97 -8.69 -11.67
C HIS A 362 18.14 -8.14 -12.85
N VAL A 363 17.22 -8.94 -13.40
CA VAL A 363 16.28 -8.55 -14.47
C VAL A 363 15.04 -7.87 -13.91
N TYR A 364 14.57 -8.29 -12.73
CA TYR A 364 13.23 -7.98 -12.22
C TYR A 364 13.17 -7.48 -10.77
N GLY A 365 14.32 -7.34 -10.10
CA GLY A 365 14.39 -7.10 -8.66
C GLY A 365 13.64 -8.19 -7.89
N PHE A 366 12.76 -7.77 -6.97
CA PHE A 366 11.88 -8.66 -6.21
C PHE A 366 10.63 -9.13 -6.98
N GLY A 367 10.51 -8.77 -8.27
CA GLY A 367 9.48 -9.24 -9.19
C GLY A 367 8.39 -8.20 -9.51
N LEU A 368 7.27 -8.69 -10.02
CA LEU A 368 6.17 -7.87 -10.53
C LEU A 368 5.42 -7.19 -9.38
N LEU A 369 5.21 -5.88 -9.45
CA LEU A 369 4.41 -5.14 -8.46
C LEU A 369 2.96 -5.64 -8.42
N ASP A 370 2.43 -5.88 -7.22
CA ASP A 370 1.02 -6.22 -7.00
C ASP A 370 0.31 -5.10 -6.22
N ALA A 371 -0.56 -4.36 -6.91
CA ALA A 371 -1.26 -3.20 -6.38
C ALA A 371 -2.22 -3.55 -5.24
N GLU A 372 -2.86 -4.73 -5.26
CA GLU A 372 -3.77 -5.12 -4.18
C GLU A 372 -2.98 -5.50 -2.92
N ALA A 373 -1.85 -6.17 -3.08
CA ALA A 373 -0.95 -6.52 -1.99
C ALA A 373 -0.28 -5.28 -1.39
N MET A 374 0.24 -4.37 -2.21
CA MET A 374 0.80 -3.09 -1.76
C MET A 374 -0.22 -2.28 -0.95
N VAL A 375 -1.44 -2.11 -1.47
CA VAL A 375 -2.53 -1.40 -0.77
C VAL A 375 -2.91 -2.10 0.54
N LYS A 376 -3.13 -3.42 0.53
CA LYS A 376 -3.50 -4.19 1.74
C LYS A 376 -2.43 -4.15 2.83
N GLU A 377 -1.16 -4.08 2.43
CA GLU A 377 -0.04 -4.01 3.37
C GLU A 377 0.20 -2.58 3.86
N ALA A 378 0.05 -1.57 2.99
CA ALA A 378 0.09 -0.14 3.33
C ALA A 378 -0.96 0.23 4.40
N GLN A 379 -2.19 -0.25 4.26
CA GLN A 379 -3.31 -0.05 5.22
C GLN A 379 -2.97 -0.48 6.66
N ARG A 380 -2.02 -1.40 6.86
CA ARG A 380 -1.59 -1.92 8.17
C ARG A 380 -0.12 -1.67 8.47
N TRP A 381 0.55 -0.84 7.67
CA TRP A 381 1.98 -0.65 7.75
C TRP A 381 2.38 0.09 9.02
N LYS A 382 3.42 -0.42 9.69
CA LYS A 382 4.12 0.31 10.73
C LYS A 382 5.41 0.85 10.12
N ARG A 383 5.62 2.16 10.25
CA ARG A 383 6.84 2.84 9.78
C ARG A 383 8.07 2.07 10.25
N VAL A 384 8.98 1.77 9.33
CA VAL A 384 10.23 1.06 9.65
C VAL A 384 11.13 1.88 10.57
N ALA A 385 12.02 1.20 11.30
CA ALA A 385 12.94 1.83 12.25
C ALA A 385 13.85 2.88 11.60
N SER A 386 14.51 3.67 12.44
CA SER A 386 15.49 4.69 12.06
C SER A 386 16.47 4.17 11.01
N HIS A 387 16.75 5.00 10.01
CA HIS A 387 17.71 4.68 8.96
C HIS A 387 19.12 4.84 9.52
N HIS A 388 19.83 3.73 9.69
CA HIS A 388 21.23 3.72 10.11
C HIS A 388 22.12 3.49 8.88
N VAL A 389 23.30 4.11 8.90
CA VAL A 389 24.34 3.94 7.88
C VAL A 389 25.57 3.42 8.59
N CYS A 390 26.00 2.22 8.24
CA CYS A 390 27.26 1.67 8.71
C CYS A 390 28.34 1.87 7.65
N VAL A 391 29.37 2.63 8.04
CA VAL A 391 30.62 2.81 7.28
C VAL A 391 31.76 2.35 8.18
N GLU A 392 32.21 1.11 8.00
CA GLU A 392 33.46 0.66 8.61
C GLU A 392 34.58 0.93 7.61
N GLU A 393 35.62 1.65 8.03
CA GLU A 393 36.78 1.88 7.16
C GLU A 393 37.42 0.53 6.80
N ALA A 394 37.53 0.26 5.51
CA ALA A 394 38.30 -0.87 5.04
C ALA A 394 39.79 -0.62 5.35
N ASP A 395 40.49 -1.64 5.84
CA ASP A 395 41.96 -1.59 6.02
C ASP A 395 42.64 -1.00 4.78
N ILE A 396 43.78 -0.33 4.96
CA ILE A 396 44.60 0.18 3.84
C ILE A 396 45.22 -1.02 3.09
N GLN A 397 44.43 -1.60 2.19
CA GLN A 397 44.82 -2.70 1.31
C GLN A 397 45.83 -2.15 0.28
N PRO A 398 47.00 -2.79 0.10
CA PRO A 398 47.89 -2.44 -1.01
C PRO A 398 47.22 -2.78 -2.34
N SER A 399 47.40 -1.95 -3.38
CA SER A 399 46.76 -2.13 -4.68
C SER A 399 46.96 -3.53 -5.26
N ARG A 400 45.86 -4.17 -5.68
CA ARG A 400 45.83 -5.61 -6.01
C ARG A 400 45.70 -5.84 -7.51
N ILE A 401 46.63 -6.60 -8.06
CA ILE A 401 46.72 -6.90 -9.50
C ILE A 401 45.59 -7.85 -9.92
N ILE A 402 44.94 -7.53 -11.04
CA ILE A 402 43.89 -8.33 -11.69
C ILE A 402 44.50 -8.88 -12.98
N HIS A 403 44.89 -10.16 -13.00
CA HIS A 403 45.51 -10.76 -14.18
C HIS A 403 44.46 -11.13 -15.25
N PRO A 404 44.71 -10.91 -16.55
CA PRO A 404 43.77 -11.27 -17.60
C PRO A 404 43.43 -12.76 -17.60
N GLY A 405 42.12 -13.08 -17.71
CA GLY A 405 41.61 -14.44 -17.63
C GLY A 405 41.49 -15.00 -16.21
N SER A 406 41.79 -14.20 -15.17
CA SER A 406 41.67 -14.60 -13.76
C SER A 406 40.58 -13.83 -13.01
N ALA A 407 40.26 -14.29 -11.79
CA ALA A 407 39.35 -13.62 -10.87
C ALA A 407 40.08 -13.20 -9.59
N LEU A 408 40.25 -11.89 -9.40
CA LEU A 408 40.73 -11.32 -8.14
C LEU A 408 39.62 -11.42 -7.09
N THR A 409 39.88 -12.11 -5.98
CA THR A 409 38.95 -12.17 -4.84
C THR A 409 39.47 -11.32 -3.67
N SER A 410 38.61 -10.46 -3.15
CA SER A 410 38.82 -9.55 -2.03
C SER A 410 37.80 -9.82 -0.94
N VAL A 411 38.20 -9.67 0.32
CA VAL A 411 37.37 -9.99 1.49
C VAL A 411 37.40 -8.81 2.44
N HIS A 412 36.23 -8.43 2.93
CA HIS A 412 36.07 -7.48 4.03
C HIS A 412 35.17 -8.14 5.08
N TRP A 413 35.52 -7.99 6.35
CA TRP A 413 34.72 -8.51 7.47
C TRP A 413 34.13 -7.32 8.21
N THR A 414 32.80 -7.26 8.32
CA THR A 414 32.10 -6.18 8.99
C THR A 414 31.42 -6.62 10.28
N THR A 415 31.37 -5.74 11.27
CA THR A 415 30.54 -5.95 12.49
C THR A 415 29.11 -5.46 12.31
N GLY A 416 28.81 -4.75 11.23
CA GLY A 416 27.58 -3.95 11.11
C GLY A 416 27.57 -2.75 12.05
N CYS A 417 28.74 -2.19 12.38
CA CYS A 417 28.92 -1.06 13.29
C CYS A 417 28.38 -1.30 14.71
N VAL A 418 28.57 -2.52 15.25
CA VAL A 418 28.02 -2.91 16.57
C VAL A 418 28.59 -2.10 17.75
N GLY A 419 29.72 -1.43 17.55
CA GLY A 419 30.34 -0.53 18.54
C GLY A 419 29.67 0.86 18.65
N GLU A 420 28.87 1.27 17.67
CA GLU A 420 28.25 2.61 17.63
C GLU A 420 26.74 2.49 17.37
N ALA A 421 25.94 2.70 18.41
CA ALA A 421 24.50 2.43 18.39
C ALA A 421 23.71 3.28 17.36
N SER A 422 24.21 4.47 16.99
CA SER A 422 23.61 5.33 15.96
C SER A 422 23.93 4.91 14.52
N GLN A 423 24.97 4.10 14.33
CA GLN A 423 25.39 3.54 13.03
C GLN A 423 25.07 2.05 12.90
N HIS A 424 24.72 1.37 14.00
CA HIS A 424 24.56 -0.07 14.02
C HIS A 424 23.44 -0.56 13.08
N VAL A 425 23.83 -1.27 12.02
CA VAL A 425 22.92 -1.96 11.10
C VAL A 425 22.98 -3.45 11.38
N VAL A 426 21.84 -4.02 11.79
CA VAL A 426 21.67 -5.47 11.91
C VAL A 426 21.09 -6.03 10.61
N TYR A 427 20.08 -5.36 10.05
CA TYR A 427 19.34 -5.78 8.86
C TYR A 427 19.57 -4.79 7.72
N ALA A 428 20.18 -5.27 6.63
CA ALA A 428 20.49 -4.47 5.46
C ALA A 428 19.23 -4.10 4.65
N GLU A 429 19.26 -2.93 4.03
CA GLU A 429 18.30 -2.45 3.03
C GLU A 429 19.04 -2.33 1.69
N HIS A 430 19.88 -1.31 1.55
CA HIS A 430 20.83 -1.15 0.45
C HIS A 430 22.25 -1.48 0.89
N VAL A 431 23.03 -2.04 -0.02
CA VAL A 431 24.48 -2.20 0.16
C VAL A 431 25.17 -1.49 -1.00
N VAL A 432 26.01 -0.51 -0.68
CA VAL A 432 26.79 0.27 -1.63
C VAL A 432 28.27 -0.10 -1.50
N VAL A 433 28.94 -0.21 -2.65
CA VAL A 433 30.34 -0.64 -2.78
C VAL A 433 31.07 0.37 -3.66
N PRO A 434 31.67 1.42 -3.06
CA PRO A 434 32.56 2.33 -3.77
C PRO A 434 33.81 1.60 -4.25
N VAL A 435 34.15 1.69 -5.53
CA VAL A 435 35.31 1.03 -6.15
C VAL A 435 36.18 2.02 -6.92
N THR A 436 37.48 2.03 -6.60
CA THR A 436 38.53 2.69 -7.39
C THR A 436 39.43 1.62 -8.02
N LEU A 437 39.42 1.52 -9.36
CA LEU A 437 40.06 0.47 -10.14
C LEU A 437 40.49 1.00 -11.50
N THR A 438 41.76 0.83 -11.87
CA THR A 438 42.26 1.19 -13.21
C THR A 438 42.33 -0.04 -14.12
N HIS A 439 41.93 0.13 -15.39
CA HIS A 439 41.96 -0.95 -16.38
C HIS A 439 42.04 -0.43 -17.81
N ARG A 440 42.79 -1.13 -18.68
CA ARG A 440 42.93 -0.77 -20.11
C ARG A 440 41.64 -0.89 -20.92
N ARG A 441 40.65 -1.67 -20.45
CA ARG A 441 39.36 -1.81 -21.13
C ARG A 441 38.22 -2.11 -20.15
N ARG A 442 37.50 -1.07 -19.70
CA ARG A 442 36.48 -1.17 -18.64
C ARG A 442 35.41 -2.25 -18.90
N GLY A 443 34.96 -2.42 -20.14
CA GLY A 443 33.95 -3.43 -20.52
C GLY A 443 34.37 -4.90 -20.36
N ASP A 444 35.66 -5.19 -20.23
CA ASP A 444 36.18 -6.56 -20.02
C ASP A 444 36.07 -7.01 -18.55
N LEU A 445 35.67 -6.12 -17.65
CA LEU A 445 35.49 -6.42 -16.23
C LEU A 445 34.08 -6.98 -15.94
N SER A 446 34.01 -7.92 -15.00
CA SER A 446 32.79 -8.37 -14.33
C SER A 446 33.01 -8.29 -12.82
N ILE A 447 32.07 -7.72 -12.07
CA ILE A 447 32.20 -7.46 -10.62
C ILE A 447 31.01 -8.10 -9.90
N THR A 448 31.32 -8.92 -8.90
CA THR A 448 30.31 -9.62 -8.08
C THR A 448 30.60 -9.42 -6.60
N LEU A 449 29.55 -9.26 -5.80
CA LEU A 449 29.60 -9.17 -4.34
C LEU A 449 28.83 -10.35 -3.74
N LYS A 450 29.45 -11.05 -2.79
CA LYS A 450 28.80 -12.10 -2.00
C LYS A 450 28.60 -11.67 -0.55
N SER A 451 27.37 -11.80 -0.05
CA SER A 451 26.96 -11.47 1.32
C SER A 451 27.41 -12.53 2.34
N PRO A 452 27.39 -12.22 3.65
CA PRO A 452 27.63 -13.20 4.72
C PRO A 452 26.64 -14.37 4.70
N SER A 453 25.41 -14.15 4.25
CA SER A 453 24.40 -15.20 4.08
C SER A 453 24.60 -16.05 2.82
N GLY A 454 25.49 -15.62 1.92
CA GLY A 454 25.86 -16.31 0.69
C GLY A 454 25.20 -15.82 -0.59
N THR A 455 24.35 -14.79 -0.53
CA THR A 455 23.69 -14.18 -1.70
C THR A 455 24.71 -13.50 -2.59
N VAL A 456 24.56 -13.61 -3.91
CA VAL A 456 25.51 -13.09 -4.90
C VAL A 456 24.84 -12.03 -5.77
N SER A 457 25.34 -10.80 -5.67
CA SER A 457 24.93 -9.67 -6.50
C SER A 457 25.94 -9.44 -7.61
N GLN A 458 25.52 -9.45 -8.87
CA GLN A 458 26.31 -8.96 -9.99
C GLN A 458 26.22 -7.43 -10.01
N LEU A 459 27.27 -6.80 -9.45
CA LEU A 459 27.42 -5.35 -9.43
C LEU A 459 27.71 -4.80 -10.83
N LEU A 460 28.48 -5.55 -11.63
CA LEU A 460 28.77 -5.24 -13.03
C LEU A 460 28.85 -6.53 -13.86
N ALA A 461 28.16 -6.56 -15.00
CA ALA A 461 28.42 -7.53 -16.07
C ALA A 461 29.37 -6.96 -17.12
N ASN A 462 30.03 -7.85 -17.87
CA ASN A 462 30.82 -7.47 -19.04
C ASN A 462 29.98 -6.62 -20.02
N ARG A 463 30.49 -5.45 -20.41
CA ARG A 463 29.87 -4.55 -21.40
C ARG A 463 30.66 -4.56 -22.71
N PRO A 464 30.27 -5.34 -23.73
CA PRO A 464 31.12 -5.62 -24.90
C PRO A 464 31.44 -4.41 -25.78
N LEU A 465 30.70 -3.30 -25.63
CA LEU A 465 30.90 -2.05 -26.36
C LEU A 465 31.78 -1.04 -25.61
N ASP A 466 31.93 -1.16 -24.28
CA ASP A 466 32.75 -0.26 -23.47
C ASP A 466 34.24 -0.51 -23.76
N SER A 467 34.92 0.56 -24.16
CA SER A 467 36.35 0.57 -24.46
C SER A 467 37.09 1.68 -23.69
N SER A 468 36.51 2.20 -22.61
CA SER A 468 37.17 3.21 -21.79
C SER A 468 38.39 2.64 -21.06
N THR A 469 39.45 3.45 -21.01
CA THR A 469 40.68 3.24 -20.23
C THR A 469 40.64 3.90 -18.85
N GLU A 470 39.57 4.64 -18.52
CA GLU A 470 39.43 5.41 -17.29
C GLU A 470 39.23 4.50 -16.07
N GLY A 471 38.65 3.31 -16.28
CA GLY A 471 38.25 2.41 -15.20
C GLY A 471 37.10 2.99 -14.36
N PHE A 472 37.22 2.83 -13.04
CA PHE A 472 36.27 3.32 -12.04
C PHE A 472 37.03 4.16 -11.00
N GLN A 473 36.47 5.31 -10.61
CA GLN A 473 37.03 6.22 -9.62
C GLN A 473 35.99 6.48 -8.53
N ASP A 474 36.18 5.84 -7.38
CA ASP A 474 35.24 5.76 -6.24
C ASP A 474 33.77 5.50 -6.64
N TRP A 475 33.54 4.71 -7.71
CA TRP A 475 32.20 4.50 -8.28
C TRP A 475 31.34 3.64 -7.35
N GLU A 476 30.17 4.15 -6.97
CA GLU A 476 29.24 3.52 -6.04
C GLU A 476 28.37 2.45 -6.73
N PHE A 477 28.83 1.20 -6.74
CA PHE A 477 27.97 0.08 -7.15
C PHE A 477 26.95 -0.24 -6.05
N MET A 478 25.67 -0.36 -6.38
CA MET A 478 24.60 -0.62 -5.41
C MET A 478 23.92 -1.98 -5.60
N THR A 479 23.55 -2.63 -4.50
CA THR A 479 22.67 -3.80 -4.51
C THR A 479 21.53 -3.74 -3.48
N THR A 480 20.33 -4.08 -3.95
CA THR A 480 19.13 -4.32 -3.15
C THR A 480 18.94 -5.81 -2.82
N HIS A 481 19.69 -6.72 -3.46
CA HIS A 481 19.45 -8.17 -3.35
C HIS A 481 19.65 -8.72 -1.93
N CYS A 482 20.44 -8.02 -1.10
CA CYS A 482 20.69 -8.38 0.30
C CYS A 482 19.60 -7.88 1.27
N TRP A 483 18.47 -7.35 0.79
CA TRP A 483 17.43 -6.75 1.63
C TRP A 483 16.91 -7.71 2.71
N GLY A 484 16.94 -7.26 3.96
CA GLY A 484 16.56 -8.02 5.16
C GLY A 484 17.60 -9.01 5.67
N GLU A 485 18.78 -9.12 5.04
CA GLU A 485 19.87 -9.98 5.52
C GLU A 485 20.62 -9.39 6.71
N LYS A 486 21.36 -10.24 7.42
CA LYS A 486 22.29 -9.78 8.45
C LYS A 486 23.49 -9.09 7.80
N ALA A 487 23.74 -7.85 8.20
CA ALA A 487 24.89 -7.06 7.71
C ALA A 487 26.24 -7.63 8.17
N ALA A 488 26.33 -8.02 9.46
CA ALA A 488 27.56 -8.49 10.09
C ALA A 488 28.08 -9.82 9.50
N GLY A 489 29.39 -9.88 9.23
CA GLY A 489 30.10 -11.08 8.77
C GLY A 489 31.01 -10.84 7.56
N LYS A 490 31.28 -11.92 6.81
CA LYS A 490 32.19 -11.90 5.66
C LYS A 490 31.51 -11.46 4.38
N TRP A 491 31.89 -10.29 3.88
CA TRP A 491 31.60 -9.85 2.51
C TRP A 491 32.77 -10.21 1.59
N THR A 492 32.47 -10.65 0.36
CA THR A 492 33.49 -11.05 -0.61
C THR A 492 33.23 -10.37 -1.96
N LEU A 493 34.16 -9.53 -2.40
CA LEU A 493 34.15 -8.90 -3.72
C LEU A 493 35.01 -9.72 -4.68
N THR A 494 34.45 -10.20 -5.78
CA THR A 494 35.18 -10.93 -6.82
C THR A 494 35.11 -10.16 -8.14
N ILE A 495 36.28 -9.81 -8.67
CA ILE A 495 36.47 -9.05 -9.90
C ILE A 495 37.14 -9.98 -10.92
N GLN A 496 36.45 -10.27 -12.02
CA GLN A 496 36.96 -11.09 -13.12
C GLN A 496 37.35 -10.19 -14.30
N ASP A 497 38.52 -10.44 -14.87
CA ASP A 497 38.97 -9.80 -16.11
C ASP A 497 38.85 -10.78 -17.29
N THR A 498 37.83 -10.59 -18.12
CA THR A 498 37.54 -11.44 -19.28
C THR A 498 38.39 -11.01 -20.47
N SER A 499 39.40 -11.81 -20.80
CA SER A 499 40.27 -11.56 -21.98
C SER A 499 39.45 -11.40 -23.26
N SER A 500 39.65 -10.28 -23.97
CA SER A 500 38.95 -9.97 -25.22
C SER A 500 39.92 -9.76 -26.38
N GLN A 501 39.56 -10.23 -27.58
CA GLN A 501 40.35 -10.04 -28.80
C GLN A 501 40.37 -8.57 -29.31
N LYS A 502 39.82 -7.62 -28.54
CA LYS A 502 39.82 -6.18 -28.83
C LYS A 502 40.74 -5.39 -27.89
N ARG A 503 41.57 -6.07 -27.09
CA ARG A 503 42.52 -5.43 -26.18
C ARG A 503 43.92 -5.41 -26.79
N ASP A 504 44.46 -4.22 -26.98
CA ASP A 504 45.89 -4.04 -27.24
C ASP A 504 46.71 -4.28 -25.96
N GLY A 505 47.25 -5.50 -25.84
CA GLY A 505 48.20 -5.88 -24.80
C GLY A 505 47.59 -6.56 -23.57
N ASN A 506 48.39 -7.44 -22.94
CA ASN A 506 48.02 -8.21 -21.73
C ASN A 506 48.40 -7.48 -20.43
N GLU A 507 48.33 -6.15 -20.40
CA GLU A 507 48.50 -5.41 -19.14
C GLU A 507 47.37 -5.75 -18.16
N PRO A 508 47.68 -6.02 -16.88
CA PRO A 508 46.67 -6.36 -15.88
C PRO A 508 45.92 -5.11 -15.39
N GLY A 509 44.70 -5.32 -14.87
CA GLY A 509 44.00 -4.31 -14.09
C GLY A 509 44.58 -4.14 -12.69
N LEU A 510 44.21 -3.05 -12.01
CA LEU A 510 44.64 -2.77 -10.65
C LEU A 510 43.45 -2.28 -9.81
N LEU A 511 43.07 -3.07 -8.80
CA LEU A 511 42.13 -2.64 -7.77
C LEU A 511 42.90 -1.78 -6.75
N ASN A 512 42.62 -0.48 -6.68
CA ASN A 512 43.30 0.44 -5.78
C ASN A 512 42.61 0.51 -4.41
N LYS A 513 41.28 0.64 -4.41
CA LYS A 513 40.44 0.75 -3.20
C LYS A 513 39.08 0.12 -3.48
N TRP A 514 38.53 -0.54 -2.48
CA TRP A 514 37.09 -0.75 -2.38
C TRP A 514 36.67 -0.59 -0.92
N SER A 515 35.41 -0.25 -0.67
CA SER A 515 34.83 -0.17 0.68
C SER A 515 33.41 -0.71 0.68
N LEU A 516 32.78 -0.76 1.85
CA LEU A 516 31.42 -1.26 2.03
C LEU A 516 30.63 -0.24 2.86
N VAL A 517 29.51 0.23 2.32
CA VAL A 517 28.56 1.11 3.01
C VAL A 517 27.22 0.38 3.09
N ILE A 518 26.80 0.05 4.31
CA ILE A 518 25.57 -0.71 4.55
C ILE A 518 24.52 0.23 5.10
N TYR A 519 23.42 0.38 4.37
CA TYR A 519 22.22 1.09 4.80
C TYR A 519 21.24 0.10 5.43
N GLY A 520 20.53 0.49 6.49
CA GLY A 520 19.51 -0.39 7.06
C GLY A 520 18.99 -0.01 8.44
N THR A 521 18.74 -1.04 9.24
CA THR A 521 18.06 -0.96 10.55
C THR A 521 18.72 -1.83 11.61
N SER A 522 18.68 -1.38 12.87
CA SER A 522 19.09 -2.17 14.05
C SER A 522 18.04 -3.21 14.47
N GLU A 523 16.76 -2.91 14.27
CA GLU A 523 15.63 -3.79 14.58
C GLU A 523 15.07 -4.48 13.33
N LEU A 524 14.52 -5.69 13.47
CA LEU A 524 13.88 -6.41 12.37
C LEU A 524 12.61 -5.67 11.92
N PRO A 525 12.55 -5.04 10.72
CA PRO A 525 11.46 -4.12 10.39
C PRO A 525 10.08 -4.78 10.38
N HIS A 526 10.04 -6.08 10.08
CA HIS A 526 8.82 -6.89 10.05
C HIS A 526 9.06 -8.23 10.75
N PRO A 527 8.61 -8.40 12.01
CA PRO A 527 8.63 -9.68 12.69
C PRO A 527 7.84 -10.73 11.90
N ARG A 528 8.56 -11.60 11.16
CA ARG A 528 7.93 -12.77 10.54
C ARG A 528 7.28 -13.58 11.65
N HIS A 529 6.00 -13.90 11.50
CA HIS A 529 5.31 -14.92 12.30
C HIS A 529 5.90 -16.31 11.99
N ARG A 530 7.13 -16.56 12.45
CA ARG A 530 7.71 -17.89 12.56
C ARG A 530 6.79 -18.71 13.45
N LYS A 531 5.98 -19.58 12.83
CA LYS A 531 5.47 -20.78 13.50
C LYS A 531 6.69 -21.45 14.15
N ARG A 532 6.68 -21.64 15.47
CA ARG A 532 7.83 -22.12 16.23
C ARG A 532 8.31 -23.47 15.70
N ALA A 533 9.35 -23.47 14.87
CA ALA A 533 10.14 -24.66 14.62
C ALA A 533 10.85 -25.02 15.93
N ARG A 534 10.54 -26.19 16.48
CA ARG A 534 11.35 -26.75 17.58
C ARG A 534 12.67 -27.26 17.01
N SER A 535 13.74 -26.99 17.73
CA SER A 535 15.10 -27.43 17.44
C SER A 535 15.31 -28.91 17.81
N THR A 536 15.82 -29.68 16.86
CA THR A 536 16.77 -30.81 17.04
C THR A 536 17.42 -31.11 15.69
N GLU A 537 18.58 -31.78 15.70
CA GLU A 537 19.37 -32.19 14.52
C GLU A 537 18.63 -33.28 13.69
N THR A 538 19.03 -33.68 12.48
CA THR A 538 20.39 -33.81 11.90
C THR A 538 20.41 -33.65 10.37
N LEU A 539 21.60 -33.51 9.80
CA LEU A 539 21.92 -33.59 8.36
C LEU A 539 21.32 -34.85 7.68
N MET A 540 20.84 -34.70 6.44
CA MET A 540 20.99 -35.65 5.33
C MET A 540 20.90 -34.88 3.99
N ASP A 541 21.19 -35.58 2.89
CA ASP A 541 21.62 -35.03 1.61
C ASP A 541 20.49 -34.53 0.68
N SER A 542 20.86 -34.14 -0.53
CA SER A 542 20.00 -33.70 -1.62
C SER A 542 18.91 -34.69 -2.04
N ASP A 543 17.83 -34.16 -2.60
CA ASP A 543 17.28 -34.70 -3.85
C ASP A 543 16.65 -33.59 -4.71
N LEU A 544 16.54 -33.86 -6.01
CA LEU A 544 15.87 -33.02 -7.02
C LEU A 544 14.53 -33.66 -7.38
N THR A 545 13.43 -32.93 -7.25
CA THR A 545 12.11 -33.40 -7.73
C THR A 545 11.83 -32.86 -9.12
N GLU A 546 12.00 -33.69 -10.15
CA GLU A 546 11.46 -33.44 -11.49
C GLU A 546 9.92 -33.39 -11.45
N GLU A 547 9.31 -32.63 -12.35
CA GLU A 547 7.86 -32.35 -12.33
C GLU A 547 7.07 -33.52 -12.95
N TYR A 548 6.25 -34.19 -12.14
CA TYR A 548 5.55 -35.42 -12.50
C TYR A 548 4.49 -35.19 -13.59
N SER A 549 4.55 -35.98 -14.66
CA SER A 549 3.74 -35.81 -15.88
C SER A 549 2.80 -37.00 -16.17
N GLY A 550 2.47 -37.81 -15.15
CA GLY A 550 1.49 -38.90 -15.23
C GLY A 550 0.09 -38.51 -14.72
N PRO A 551 -0.89 -39.43 -14.78
CA PRO A 551 -2.25 -39.17 -14.33
C PRO A 551 -2.32 -39.00 -12.81
N CYS A 552 -3.09 -38.01 -12.36
CA CYS A 552 -3.34 -37.76 -10.94
C CYS A 552 -4.36 -38.72 -10.33
N ASP A 553 -4.35 -38.82 -9.01
CA ASP A 553 -5.39 -39.51 -8.26
C ASP A 553 -6.75 -38.78 -8.37
N PRO A 554 -7.91 -39.49 -8.43
CA PRO A 554 -9.22 -38.86 -8.56
C PRO A 554 -9.61 -37.88 -7.43
N GLU A 555 -8.97 -37.94 -6.26
CA GLU A 555 -9.19 -37.00 -5.16
C GLU A 555 -8.30 -35.74 -5.24
N CYS A 556 -7.47 -35.60 -6.28
CA CYS A 556 -6.77 -34.34 -6.59
C CYS A 556 -7.72 -33.35 -7.30
N SER A 557 -7.52 -32.04 -7.08
CA SER A 557 -8.18 -30.99 -7.89
C SER A 557 -7.36 -30.61 -9.13
N ASP A 558 -7.96 -29.79 -10.00
CA ASP A 558 -7.38 -29.33 -11.29
C ASP A 558 -6.05 -28.56 -11.18
N ASP A 559 -5.59 -28.24 -9.96
CA ASP A 559 -4.29 -27.62 -9.68
C ASP A 559 -3.10 -28.59 -9.83
N GLY A 560 -3.36 -29.89 -10.02
CA GLY A 560 -2.35 -30.91 -10.35
C GLY A 560 -1.82 -31.75 -9.17
N CYS A 561 -0.83 -32.59 -9.45
CA CYS A 561 -0.27 -33.55 -8.51
C CYS A 561 1.23 -33.79 -8.71
N GLU A 562 1.90 -34.12 -7.60
CA GLU A 562 3.30 -34.56 -7.52
C GLU A 562 3.44 -36.08 -7.77
N GLY A 563 2.34 -36.78 -8.09
CA GLY A 563 2.29 -38.24 -8.28
C GLY A 563 0.86 -38.83 -8.27
N PRO A 564 0.70 -40.13 -8.60
CA PRO A 564 -0.59 -40.77 -8.87
C PRO A 564 -1.25 -41.35 -7.60
N SER A 565 -1.21 -40.61 -6.49
CA SER A 565 -1.66 -41.09 -5.17
C SER A 565 -2.36 -39.95 -4.41
N PRO A 566 -3.38 -40.22 -3.57
CA PRO A 566 -4.12 -39.17 -2.85
C PRO A 566 -3.24 -38.36 -1.89
N GLN A 567 -2.02 -38.83 -1.58
CA GLN A 567 -1.04 -38.14 -0.74
C GLN A 567 -0.12 -37.16 -1.51
N HIS A 568 -0.09 -37.27 -2.85
CA HIS A 568 0.73 -36.46 -3.75
C HIS A 568 -0.06 -35.35 -4.48
N CYS A 569 -1.38 -35.24 -4.26
CA CYS A 569 -2.16 -34.12 -4.77
C CYS A 569 -1.65 -32.78 -4.24
N VAL A 570 -1.51 -31.77 -5.10
CA VAL A 570 -1.19 -30.39 -4.67
C VAL A 570 -2.32 -29.85 -3.79
N THR A 571 -3.56 -30.10 -4.21
CA THR A 571 -4.81 -29.74 -3.51
C THR A 571 -5.84 -30.86 -3.67
N CYS A 572 -6.74 -30.98 -2.69
CA CYS A 572 -7.75 -32.04 -2.63
C CYS A 572 -9.10 -31.56 -3.17
N LEU A 573 -9.79 -32.43 -3.89
CA LEU A 573 -11.16 -32.24 -4.35
C LEU A 573 -12.11 -32.06 -3.14
N HIS A 574 -12.13 -33.04 -2.22
CA HIS A 574 -12.98 -33.06 -1.03
C HIS A 574 -12.26 -32.53 0.23
N PHE A 575 -11.60 -33.41 1.00
CA PHE A 575 -11.00 -33.04 2.29
C PHE A 575 -9.51 -33.41 2.40
N PHE A 576 -8.76 -32.51 3.02
CA PHE A 576 -7.36 -32.71 3.41
C PHE A 576 -7.28 -33.30 4.82
N LEU A 577 -6.86 -34.55 4.94
CA LEU A 577 -6.48 -35.17 6.22
C LEU A 577 -4.97 -34.99 6.46
N LYS A 578 -4.60 -34.68 7.71
CA LYS A 578 -3.19 -34.46 8.08
C LYS A 578 -2.76 -35.33 9.26
N PHE A 579 -1.68 -36.09 9.06
CA PHE A 579 -1.10 -36.96 10.08
C PHE A 579 -0.01 -36.25 10.91
N LYS A 580 0.36 -36.84 12.06
CA LYS A 580 1.34 -36.28 13.02
C LYS A 580 2.76 -36.19 12.46
N ASN A 581 3.12 -37.05 11.51
CA ASN A 581 4.36 -37.06 10.71
C ASN A 581 4.38 -35.98 9.61
N ASN A 582 3.44 -35.02 9.64
CA ASN A 582 3.30 -33.92 8.69
C ASN A 582 2.77 -34.31 7.30
N THR A 583 2.56 -35.60 6.98
CA THR A 583 2.02 -36.01 5.67
C THR A 583 0.57 -35.59 5.49
N ARG A 584 0.21 -35.34 4.23
CA ARG A 584 -1.14 -35.00 3.76
C ARG A 584 -1.72 -36.19 3.00
N VAL A 585 -3.03 -36.36 3.07
CA VAL A 585 -3.76 -37.26 2.17
C VAL A 585 -5.14 -36.69 1.88
N CYS A 586 -5.56 -36.74 0.62
CA CYS A 586 -6.90 -36.39 0.21
C CYS A 586 -7.86 -37.54 0.51
N VAL A 587 -9.01 -37.20 1.10
CA VAL A 587 -10.05 -38.17 1.49
C VAL A 587 -11.43 -37.61 1.14
N THR A 588 -12.30 -38.51 0.69
CA THR A 588 -13.72 -38.23 0.41
C THR A 588 -14.51 -37.84 1.66
N ALA A 589 -14.10 -38.35 2.84
CA ALA A 589 -14.71 -38.03 4.13
C ALA A 589 -13.68 -38.13 5.27
N CYS A 590 -13.92 -37.41 6.36
CA CYS A 590 -13.02 -37.42 7.51
C CYS A 590 -13.17 -38.71 8.35
N PRO A 591 -12.07 -39.35 8.78
CA PRO A 591 -12.11 -40.57 9.59
C PRO A 591 -12.49 -40.28 11.05
N LYS A 592 -12.88 -41.34 11.78
CA LYS A 592 -13.17 -41.28 13.22
C LYS A 592 -12.08 -40.54 14.01
N GLY A 593 -12.51 -39.74 14.97
CA GLY A 593 -11.66 -38.81 15.72
C GLY A 593 -11.39 -37.48 15.02
N PHE A 594 -12.01 -37.22 13.85
CA PHE A 594 -11.93 -35.94 13.14
C PHE A 594 -13.31 -35.47 12.64
N TRP A 595 -13.48 -34.15 12.52
CA TRP A 595 -14.64 -33.50 11.91
C TRP A 595 -14.21 -32.59 10.74
N GLU A 596 -15.16 -32.16 9.93
CA GLU A 596 -14.96 -31.29 8.78
C GLU A 596 -14.89 -29.78 9.13
N ASP A 597 -13.84 -29.09 8.66
CA ASP A 597 -13.74 -27.63 8.65
C ASP A 597 -13.11 -27.15 7.34
N ARG A 598 -13.94 -26.56 6.47
CA ARG A 598 -13.51 -25.83 5.26
C ARG A 598 -12.49 -26.64 4.44
N ARG A 599 -12.93 -27.80 3.94
CA ARG A 599 -12.15 -28.81 3.19
C ARG A 599 -10.95 -29.42 3.94
N ARG A 600 -10.97 -29.48 5.27
CA ARG A 600 -9.94 -30.15 6.08
C ARG A 600 -10.54 -30.94 7.22
N CYS A 601 -9.90 -32.06 7.56
CA CYS A 601 -10.24 -32.85 8.73
C CYS A 601 -9.48 -32.35 9.96
N LYS A 602 -10.20 -31.84 10.97
CA LYS A 602 -9.65 -31.41 12.27
C LYS A 602 -9.94 -32.44 13.34
N ARG A 603 -8.98 -32.69 14.25
CA ARG A 603 -9.07 -33.77 15.25
C ARG A 603 -9.94 -33.37 16.45
N CYS A 604 -10.98 -34.16 16.74
CA CYS A 604 -11.90 -34.04 17.88
C CYS A 604 -11.20 -33.89 19.24
N TYR A 605 -11.96 -33.42 20.24
CA TYR A 605 -11.52 -33.43 21.64
C TYR A 605 -11.15 -34.85 22.12
N SER A 606 -10.24 -34.97 23.10
CA SER A 606 -9.55 -36.23 23.42
C SER A 606 -10.43 -37.36 23.96
N SER A 607 -11.53 -37.07 24.66
CA SER A 607 -12.48 -38.08 25.14
C SER A 607 -13.54 -38.46 24.09
N CYS A 608 -13.47 -37.91 22.87
CA CYS A 608 -14.50 -38.04 21.84
C CYS A 608 -14.03 -38.88 20.66
N GLU A 609 -14.92 -39.75 20.18
CA GLU A 609 -14.71 -40.59 18.98
C GLU A 609 -15.30 -39.91 17.73
N SER A 610 -16.44 -39.25 17.86
CA SER A 610 -17.06 -38.42 16.82
C SER A 610 -17.46 -37.05 17.40
N CYS A 611 -17.43 -36.01 16.58
CA CYS A 611 -17.72 -34.64 17.03
C CYS A 611 -18.10 -33.72 15.85
N THR A 612 -18.64 -32.54 16.15
CA THR A 612 -18.90 -31.44 15.21
C THR A 612 -17.94 -30.26 15.37
N GLY A 613 -16.98 -30.35 16.31
CA GLY A 613 -16.08 -29.25 16.62
C GLY A 613 -14.91 -29.60 17.56
N SER A 614 -14.10 -28.57 17.85
CA SER A 614 -12.83 -28.72 18.58
C SER A 614 -12.96 -28.87 20.08
N ARG A 615 -14.11 -28.43 20.63
CA ARG A 615 -14.33 -28.30 22.06
C ARG A 615 -14.87 -29.61 22.66
N SER A 616 -14.82 -29.72 23.98
CA SER A 616 -15.33 -30.89 24.71
C SER A 616 -16.85 -31.01 24.71
N ASP A 617 -17.57 -29.92 24.44
CA ASP A 617 -19.04 -29.78 24.39
C ASP A 617 -19.62 -29.88 22.96
N GLN A 618 -18.86 -30.48 22.03
CA GLN A 618 -19.23 -30.62 20.62
C GLN A 618 -19.15 -32.09 20.15
N CYS A 619 -19.28 -33.04 21.07
CA CYS A 619 -19.04 -34.46 20.79
C CYS A 619 -20.35 -35.23 20.51
N THR A 620 -20.29 -36.16 19.55
CA THR A 620 -21.43 -36.96 19.08
C THR A 620 -21.27 -38.45 19.33
N SER A 621 -20.05 -38.94 19.55
CA SER A 621 -19.78 -40.22 20.22
C SER A 621 -18.50 -40.13 21.06
N CYS A 622 -18.40 -40.95 22.10
CA CYS A 622 -17.28 -40.92 23.04
C CYS A 622 -16.30 -42.08 22.82
N GLN A 623 -15.05 -41.88 23.24
CA GLN A 623 -14.05 -42.95 23.27
C GLN A 623 -14.44 -44.02 24.30
N PRO A 624 -14.03 -45.30 24.12
CA PRO A 624 -14.28 -46.36 25.09
C PRO A 624 -13.89 -45.96 26.53
N GLY A 625 -14.74 -46.32 27.50
CA GLY A 625 -14.58 -45.90 28.90
C GLY A 625 -15.03 -44.47 29.20
N HIS A 626 -15.67 -43.77 28.25
CA HIS A 626 -16.34 -42.50 28.46
C HIS A 626 -17.82 -42.59 28.01
N HIS A 627 -18.65 -41.75 28.60
CA HIS A 627 -20.09 -41.66 28.39
C HIS A 627 -20.44 -40.26 27.90
N LEU A 628 -21.36 -40.16 26.93
CA LEU A 628 -21.82 -38.84 26.46
C LEU A 628 -22.82 -38.28 27.48
N THR A 629 -22.76 -36.98 27.76
CA THR A 629 -23.66 -36.32 28.70
C THR A 629 -24.80 -35.63 27.95
N GLU A 630 -26.02 -35.94 28.34
CA GLU A 630 -27.27 -35.36 27.84
C GLU A 630 -27.30 -33.84 28.14
N ASP A 631 -27.94 -33.05 27.28
CA ASP A 631 -27.85 -31.57 27.20
C ASP A 631 -26.47 -30.97 26.83
N THR A 632 -25.37 -31.44 27.42
CA THR A 632 -24.05 -30.77 27.30
C THR A 632 -23.17 -31.28 26.17
N ASN A 633 -23.45 -32.46 25.61
CA ASN A 633 -22.63 -33.14 24.59
C ASN A 633 -21.16 -33.35 25.01
N THR A 634 -20.90 -33.50 26.32
CA THR A 634 -19.56 -33.73 26.88
C THR A 634 -19.29 -35.20 27.18
N CYS A 635 -18.12 -35.70 26.79
CA CYS A 635 -17.67 -37.08 27.07
C CYS A 635 -16.91 -37.15 28.40
N THR A 636 -17.51 -37.77 29.43
CA THR A 636 -17.00 -37.90 30.81
C THR A 636 -16.78 -39.37 31.19
N THR A 637 -15.92 -39.67 32.18
CA THR A 637 -15.68 -41.05 32.67
C THR A 637 -16.66 -41.48 33.76
N THR A 638 -17.35 -40.52 34.38
CA THR A 638 -18.38 -40.70 35.42
C THR A 638 -19.41 -39.59 35.23
N CYS A 639 -20.69 -39.92 35.38
CA CYS A 639 -21.75 -38.90 35.36
C CYS A 639 -21.63 -38.01 36.61
N GLU A 640 -21.78 -36.70 36.42
CA GLU A 640 -21.77 -35.72 37.51
C GLU A 640 -23.15 -35.65 38.19
N ASP A 641 -23.21 -35.03 39.38
CA ASP A 641 -24.48 -34.78 40.07
C ASP A 641 -25.50 -34.12 39.12
N ASN A 642 -26.78 -34.48 39.28
CA ASN A 642 -27.92 -34.30 38.37
C ASN A 642 -28.00 -35.30 37.19
N TYR A 643 -27.05 -36.23 37.01
CA TYR A 643 -27.08 -37.22 35.93
C TYR A 643 -26.82 -38.66 36.44
N TYR A 644 -27.39 -39.67 35.76
CA TYR A 644 -27.14 -41.09 35.98
C TYR A 644 -26.58 -41.76 34.72
N LEU A 645 -25.81 -42.84 34.87
CA LEU A 645 -25.36 -43.64 33.74
C LEU A 645 -26.49 -44.58 33.28
N ASP A 646 -27.07 -44.28 32.13
CA ASP A 646 -27.97 -45.18 31.43
C ASP A 646 -27.12 -46.23 30.68
N HIS A 647 -27.08 -47.44 31.22
CA HIS A 647 -26.24 -48.52 30.68
C HIS A 647 -26.71 -49.07 29.33
N ASP A 648 -27.99 -48.93 28.99
CA ASP A 648 -28.54 -49.48 27.73
C ASP A 648 -28.17 -48.60 26.51
N VAL A 649 -27.99 -47.29 26.72
CA VAL A 649 -27.47 -46.35 25.71
C VAL A 649 -26.04 -45.85 25.98
N ASN A 650 -25.42 -46.32 27.07
CA ASN A 650 -24.08 -45.92 27.53
C ASN A 650 -23.89 -44.39 27.69
N MET A 651 -24.93 -43.70 28.17
CA MET A 651 -25.05 -42.23 28.16
C MET A 651 -25.40 -41.71 29.57
N CYS A 652 -24.81 -40.59 29.98
CA CYS A 652 -25.18 -39.88 31.20
C CYS A 652 -26.47 -39.09 30.97
N ARG A 653 -27.58 -39.63 31.46
CA ARG A 653 -28.93 -39.06 31.35
C ARG A 653 -29.34 -38.26 32.56
N LYS A 654 -30.22 -37.27 32.36
CA LYS A 654 -30.65 -36.34 33.42
C LYS A 654 -31.52 -37.04 34.48
N CYS A 655 -31.28 -36.75 35.75
CA CYS A 655 -32.19 -37.15 36.83
C CYS A 655 -33.53 -36.39 36.73
N SER A 656 -34.61 -37.01 37.23
CA SER A 656 -35.91 -36.33 37.33
C SER A 656 -35.84 -35.06 38.18
N GLU A 657 -36.74 -34.11 37.91
CA GLU A 657 -36.76 -32.81 38.58
C GLU A 657 -36.87 -32.97 40.11
N ASN A 658 -36.24 -32.06 40.85
CA ASN A 658 -35.99 -32.12 42.30
C ASN A 658 -34.90 -33.12 42.78
N CYS A 659 -34.35 -33.97 41.91
CA CYS A 659 -33.30 -34.93 42.28
C CYS A 659 -31.86 -34.41 42.02
N LEU A 660 -30.93 -34.66 42.96
CA LEU A 660 -29.51 -34.30 42.88
C LEU A 660 -28.59 -35.47 42.52
N LYS A 661 -28.85 -36.68 43.03
CA LYS A 661 -28.20 -37.92 42.57
C LYS A 661 -29.25 -39.00 42.37
N CYS A 662 -29.15 -39.74 41.27
CA CYS A 662 -30.05 -40.84 40.95
C CYS A 662 -29.30 -42.02 40.32
N ILE A 663 -29.90 -43.21 40.34
CA ILE A 663 -29.37 -44.42 39.65
C ILE A 663 -30.20 -44.80 38.42
N SER A 664 -31.37 -44.19 38.25
CA SER A 664 -32.16 -44.14 37.02
C SER A 664 -33.07 -42.91 37.09
N TYR A 665 -33.69 -42.53 35.98
CA TYR A 665 -34.58 -41.36 35.90
C TYR A 665 -35.61 -41.28 37.05
N ASN A 666 -36.18 -42.43 37.46
CA ASN A 666 -37.19 -42.54 38.52
C ASN A 666 -36.65 -42.87 39.93
N ILE A 667 -35.36 -43.21 40.08
CA ILE A 667 -34.80 -43.65 41.38
C ILE A 667 -33.77 -42.65 41.88
N CYS A 668 -34.26 -41.67 42.63
CA CYS A 668 -33.46 -40.67 43.31
C CYS A 668 -32.82 -41.23 44.60
N THR A 669 -31.52 -41.00 44.78
CA THR A 669 -30.75 -41.36 45.97
C THR A 669 -30.40 -40.16 46.85
N GLU A 670 -30.36 -38.94 46.27
CA GLU A 670 -30.13 -37.69 46.99
C GLU A 670 -30.96 -36.56 46.35
N CYS A 671 -31.76 -35.85 47.13
CA CYS A 671 -32.59 -34.73 46.64
C CYS A 671 -31.81 -33.41 46.63
N LYS A 672 -32.26 -32.43 45.85
CA LYS A 672 -31.68 -31.08 45.88
C LYS A 672 -31.96 -30.41 47.23
N PRO A 673 -31.04 -29.59 47.77
CA PRO A 673 -31.39 -28.69 48.87
C PRO A 673 -32.60 -27.82 48.47
N ASP A 674 -33.38 -27.42 49.46
CA ASP A 674 -34.67 -26.74 49.35
C ASP A 674 -35.86 -27.58 48.83
N THR A 675 -35.68 -28.85 48.45
CA THR A 675 -36.80 -29.79 48.19
C THR A 675 -36.88 -30.89 49.25
N SER A 676 -37.81 -30.78 50.21
CA SER A 676 -37.98 -31.83 51.23
C SER A 676 -39.41 -32.05 51.74
N ARG A 677 -39.82 -33.33 51.68
CA ARG A 677 -40.83 -34.02 52.50
C ARG A 677 -42.29 -33.48 52.51
N ALA A 678 -43.13 -34.18 51.75
CA ALA A 678 -44.31 -34.82 52.33
C ALA A 678 -44.02 -36.34 52.43
N VAL A 679 -44.32 -36.98 53.58
CA VAL A 679 -44.02 -38.40 53.82
C VAL A 679 -45.18 -39.08 54.57
N LEU A 680 -45.74 -40.12 53.96
CA LEU A 680 -46.48 -41.23 54.58
C LEU A 680 -46.12 -42.46 53.72
N ARG A 681 -45.42 -43.52 54.15
CA ARG A 681 -45.58 -44.35 55.36
C ARG A 681 -47.01 -44.81 55.58
N THR A 682 -47.31 -46.06 55.27
CA THR A 682 -47.39 -47.19 56.23
C THR A 682 -47.86 -48.44 55.48
N ASP A 683 -47.66 -49.68 55.94
CA ASP A 683 -46.52 -50.32 56.63
C ASP A 683 -46.80 -51.84 56.59
N SER A 684 -45.87 -52.66 57.08
CA SER A 684 -46.07 -54.06 57.47
C SER A 684 -46.38 -55.08 56.34
N SER A 685 -46.10 -56.38 56.46
CA SER A 685 -44.97 -57.12 57.08
C SER A 685 -45.24 -58.63 56.87
N PHE A 686 -44.21 -59.48 56.72
CA PHE A 686 -43.95 -60.51 57.74
C PHE A 686 -42.60 -61.24 57.55
N TYR A 687 -42.20 -61.93 58.62
CA TYR A 687 -41.06 -62.84 58.75
C TYR A 687 -41.15 -64.05 57.80
N GLY A 688 -40.00 -64.62 57.40
CA GLY A 688 -39.96 -65.95 56.76
C GLY A 688 -38.55 -66.39 56.35
N TYR A 689 -38.02 -67.43 56.99
CA TYR A 689 -36.70 -68.00 56.70
C TYR A 689 -36.71 -68.99 55.51
N THR A 690 -35.51 -69.32 55.04
CA THR A 690 -35.09 -70.53 54.28
C THR A 690 -35.42 -70.66 52.78
N HIS A 691 -34.45 -71.18 52.03
CA HIS A 691 -34.50 -71.49 50.60
C HIS A 691 -35.48 -72.64 50.27
N MET A 692 -36.15 -72.57 49.11
CA MET A 692 -35.94 -73.57 48.05
C MET A 692 -36.33 -73.01 46.66
N HIS A 693 -36.04 -73.77 45.61
CA HIS A 693 -36.25 -73.43 44.19
C HIS A 693 -37.63 -73.88 43.66
N ILE A 694 -38.01 -73.37 42.47
CA ILE A 694 -38.89 -73.98 41.42
C ILE A 694 -40.44 -73.71 41.41
N TYR A 695 -40.85 -72.88 40.41
CA TYR A 695 -41.96 -73.03 39.41
C TYR A 695 -43.46 -72.59 39.62
N VAL A 696 -43.82 -71.49 38.92
CA VAL A 696 -45.03 -71.12 38.08
C VAL A 696 -46.50 -70.86 38.59
N TYR A 697 -47.15 -69.96 37.80
CA TYR A 697 -48.58 -69.86 37.37
C TYR A 697 -49.59 -68.82 37.97
N THR A 698 -49.56 -67.59 37.39
CA THR A 698 -50.64 -66.77 36.73
C THR A 698 -52.00 -66.34 37.36
N HIS A 699 -52.55 -65.25 36.77
CA HIS A 699 -53.99 -64.83 36.66
C HIS A 699 -54.69 -64.16 37.89
N THR A 700 -55.73 -63.28 37.81
CA THR A 700 -56.45 -62.52 36.72
C THR A 700 -57.44 -61.44 37.27
N TYR A 701 -57.60 -60.28 36.58
CA TYR A 701 -58.86 -59.46 36.40
C TYR A 701 -59.58 -58.85 37.67
N VAL A 702 -60.58 -57.92 37.67
CA VAL A 702 -61.34 -57.11 36.66
C VAL A 702 -61.81 -55.73 37.24
N SER A 703 -61.79 -54.64 36.44
CA SER A 703 -62.79 -53.51 36.25
C SER A 703 -63.49 -52.74 37.42
N HIS A 704 -64.35 -51.69 37.27
CA HIS A 704 -64.97 -50.98 36.10
C HIS A 704 -65.46 -49.52 36.40
N THR A 705 -65.71 -48.71 35.34
CA THR A 705 -66.57 -47.47 35.21
C THR A 705 -66.09 -46.10 35.76
N GLN A 706 -66.51 -44.91 35.24
CA GLN A 706 -66.84 -44.42 33.86
C GLN A 706 -66.98 -42.85 33.81
N HIS A 707 -67.00 -42.25 32.60
CA HIS A 707 -67.13 -40.83 32.19
C HIS A 707 -65.86 -39.95 32.40
N GLU A 708 -65.29 -39.19 31.43
CA GLU A 708 -65.76 -38.34 30.29
C GLU A 708 -65.91 -36.85 30.67
N LEU A 709 -65.43 -35.84 29.92
CA LEU A 709 -64.49 -35.70 28.76
C LEU A 709 -63.53 -34.49 29.06
N THR A 710 -62.64 -33.90 28.24
CA THR A 710 -62.09 -33.99 26.85
C THR A 710 -60.70 -33.27 26.91
N ASN A 711 -59.77 -33.20 25.95
CA ASN A 711 -59.56 -33.70 24.58
C ASN A 711 -58.02 -33.87 24.34
N THR A 712 -57.58 -34.24 23.13
CA THR A 712 -56.15 -34.50 22.80
C THR A 712 -55.67 -33.87 21.47
N ASN A 713 -54.35 -33.74 21.26
CA ASN A 713 -53.62 -34.51 20.22
C ASN A 713 -52.10 -34.26 20.13
N MET A 714 -51.38 -35.29 19.65
CA MET A 714 -50.02 -35.29 19.08
C MET A 714 -50.10 -35.40 17.54
N LEU A 715 -48.97 -35.43 16.82
CA LEU A 715 -48.84 -36.12 15.51
C LEU A 715 -47.37 -36.43 15.11
N PHE A 716 -47.16 -37.02 13.92
CA PHE A 716 -46.06 -37.94 13.54
C PHE A 716 -45.00 -37.36 12.57
N PRO A 717 -43.82 -38.00 12.36
CA PRO A 717 -42.76 -37.56 11.43
C PRO A 717 -42.99 -37.88 9.93
N PRO A 718 -42.32 -37.19 8.97
CA PRO A 718 -42.85 -37.00 7.60
C PRO A 718 -42.22 -37.80 6.43
N CYS A 719 -41.30 -38.75 6.63
CA CYS A 719 -40.69 -39.53 5.52
C CYS A 719 -41.04 -41.02 5.59
N GLY A 720 -41.43 -41.64 4.46
CA GLY A 720 -42.23 -42.86 4.45
C GLY A 720 -41.50 -44.22 4.45
N THR A 721 -40.18 -44.30 4.22
CA THR A 721 -39.45 -45.59 4.19
C THR A 721 -38.04 -45.50 4.77
N SER A 722 -37.55 -46.62 5.30
CA SER A 722 -36.29 -46.71 6.06
C SER A 722 -35.04 -46.76 5.16
N GLY A 723 -34.33 -45.63 5.08
CA GLY A 723 -32.97 -45.53 4.55
C GLY A 723 -32.21 -44.41 5.28
N ALA A 724 -30.93 -44.60 5.58
CA ALA A 724 -30.20 -43.70 6.48
C ALA A 724 -29.62 -42.48 5.74
N GLY A 725 -30.25 -41.30 5.93
CA GLY A 725 -29.75 -40.01 5.47
C GLY A 725 -30.87 -38.97 5.38
N LEU A 726 -30.67 -37.78 5.97
CA LEU A 726 -31.74 -36.77 6.07
C LEU A 726 -32.08 -36.09 4.73
N GLU A 727 -31.18 -36.15 3.74
CA GLU A 727 -31.37 -35.57 2.40
C GLU A 727 -31.47 -36.65 1.31
N SER A 728 -32.36 -37.64 1.53
CA SER A 728 -32.67 -38.68 0.54
C SER A 728 -34.08 -39.26 0.71
N CYS A 729 -35.06 -38.45 1.10
CA CYS A 729 -36.44 -38.91 1.19
C CYS A 729 -37.02 -39.11 -0.23
N LYS A 730 -37.05 -40.37 -0.70
CA LYS A 730 -37.54 -40.69 -2.06
C LYS A 730 -39.05 -40.55 -2.23
N GLN A 731 -39.81 -40.54 -1.14
CA GLN A 731 -41.25 -40.36 -1.14
C GLN A 731 -41.73 -39.83 0.23
N CYS A 732 -42.35 -38.65 0.23
CA CYS A 732 -42.90 -38.03 1.43
C CYS A 732 -44.11 -38.79 1.98
N ALA A 733 -44.32 -38.69 3.30
CA ALA A 733 -45.53 -39.20 3.94
C ALA A 733 -46.79 -38.47 3.43
N GLU A 734 -47.96 -39.09 3.65
CA GLU A 734 -49.22 -38.48 3.24
C GLU A 734 -49.50 -37.19 4.05
N GLY A 735 -49.84 -36.12 3.35
CA GLY A 735 -49.89 -34.75 3.89
C GLY A 735 -48.68 -33.86 3.61
N PHE A 736 -47.55 -34.40 3.10
CA PHE A 736 -46.33 -33.63 2.83
C PHE A 736 -46.00 -33.55 1.32
N LEU A 737 -45.36 -32.46 0.91
CA LEU A 737 -44.96 -32.06 -0.45
C LEU A 737 -43.45 -32.14 -0.62
N MET A 738 -42.96 -32.46 -1.83
CA MET A 738 -41.52 -32.50 -2.11
C MET A 738 -41.01 -31.17 -2.68
N GLU A 739 -40.06 -30.55 -1.99
CA GLU A 739 -39.41 -29.29 -2.33
C GLU A 739 -37.89 -29.50 -2.25
N GLU A 740 -37.19 -29.41 -3.38
CA GLU A 740 -35.74 -29.68 -3.52
C GLU A 740 -35.22 -30.89 -2.69
N TRP A 741 -35.86 -32.05 -2.87
CA TRP A 741 -35.57 -33.34 -2.18
C TRP A 741 -35.88 -33.40 -0.67
N ARG A 742 -36.55 -32.39 -0.12
CA ARG A 742 -37.05 -32.33 1.26
C ARG A 742 -38.58 -32.42 1.29
N CYS A 743 -39.13 -32.92 2.40
CA CYS A 743 -40.57 -33.08 2.59
C CYS A 743 -41.14 -32.00 3.52
N VAL A 744 -41.80 -31.00 2.93
CA VAL A 744 -42.39 -29.85 3.63
C VAL A 744 -43.91 -30.00 3.76
N SER A 745 -44.50 -29.44 4.82
CA SER A 745 -45.96 -29.46 5.03
C SER A 745 -46.70 -28.44 4.15
N SER A 746 -45.98 -27.48 3.58
CA SER A 746 -46.44 -26.36 2.77
C SER A 746 -45.23 -25.80 2.02
N CYS A 747 -45.40 -25.28 0.80
CA CYS A 747 -44.30 -24.70 0.03
C CYS A 747 -43.65 -23.49 0.75
N SER A 748 -42.36 -23.32 0.54
CA SER A 748 -41.58 -22.18 1.01
C SER A 748 -41.78 -20.94 0.13
N ASN A 749 -41.41 -19.76 0.64
CA ASN A 749 -41.41 -18.53 -0.16
C ASN A 749 -40.55 -18.70 -1.42
N GLY A 750 -41.07 -18.23 -2.57
CA GLY A 750 -40.50 -18.47 -3.89
C GLY A 750 -40.99 -19.74 -4.60
N PHE A 751 -41.83 -20.58 -3.97
CA PHE A 751 -42.39 -21.81 -4.56
C PHE A 751 -43.91 -21.92 -4.38
N TYR A 752 -44.57 -22.72 -5.22
CA TYR A 752 -46.01 -23.02 -5.15
C TYR A 752 -46.30 -24.49 -5.48
N ALA A 753 -47.46 -25.00 -5.06
CA ALA A 753 -47.86 -26.39 -5.26
C ALA A 753 -48.69 -26.57 -6.55
N THR A 754 -48.41 -27.63 -7.32
CA THR A 754 -49.19 -28.00 -8.52
C THR A 754 -50.10 -29.20 -8.25
N GLU A 755 -51.43 -29.01 -8.29
CA GLU A 755 -52.40 -30.08 -8.05
C GLU A 755 -52.62 -31.00 -9.27
N ALA A 756 -51.58 -31.75 -9.69
CA ALA A 756 -51.73 -32.81 -10.68
C ALA A 756 -50.73 -33.97 -10.52
N LYS A 757 -51.10 -34.96 -9.69
CA LYS A 757 -50.53 -36.33 -9.63
C LYS A 757 -49.06 -36.52 -9.21
N SER A 758 -48.22 -35.49 -9.28
CA SER A 758 -46.85 -35.49 -8.75
C SER A 758 -46.73 -34.45 -7.63
N LYS A 759 -46.49 -34.88 -6.38
CA LYS A 759 -46.43 -34.00 -5.20
C LYS A 759 -45.12 -33.21 -5.15
N MET A 760 -44.99 -32.19 -5.99
CA MET A 760 -43.77 -31.39 -6.16
C MET A 760 -44.08 -29.89 -6.10
N ALA A 761 -43.17 -29.10 -5.55
CA ALA A 761 -43.23 -27.64 -5.54
C ALA A 761 -42.42 -27.06 -6.72
N ASP A 762 -43.01 -26.13 -7.47
CA ASP A 762 -42.36 -25.43 -8.59
C ASP A 762 -42.09 -23.95 -8.24
N GLY A 763 -41.08 -23.35 -8.89
CA GLY A 763 -40.64 -21.98 -8.60
C GLY A 763 -41.54 -20.88 -9.15
N CYS A 764 -41.63 -19.77 -8.40
CA CYS A 764 -42.31 -18.53 -8.79
C CYS A 764 -41.51 -17.70 -9.81
N ASP A 765 -42.15 -16.67 -10.39
CA ASP A 765 -41.43 -15.62 -11.14
C ASP A 765 -40.54 -14.79 -10.19
N ALA A 766 -39.36 -14.38 -10.67
CA ALA A 766 -38.34 -13.70 -9.87
C ALA A 766 -38.75 -12.31 -9.33
N SER A 767 -39.83 -11.71 -9.84
CA SER A 767 -40.40 -10.47 -9.29
C SER A 767 -41.22 -10.67 -7.99
N CYS A 768 -41.52 -11.92 -7.63
CA CYS A 768 -42.49 -12.27 -6.60
C CYS A 768 -41.87 -13.05 -5.44
N LEU A 769 -42.31 -12.73 -4.22
CA LEU A 769 -41.83 -13.36 -2.97
C LEU A 769 -42.66 -14.60 -2.60
N THR A 770 -43.95 -14.60 -2.93
CA THR A 770 -44.81 -15.79 -2.91
C THR A 770 -45.75 -15.77 -4.12
N CYS A 771 -46.15 -16.94 -4.60
CA CYS A 771 -47.12 -17.08 -5.69
C CYS A 771 -48.05 -18.28 -5.44
N ALA A 772 -49.15 -18.35 -6.20
CA ALA A 772 -50.17 -19.39 -6.14
C ALA A 772 -50.28 -20.22 -7.44
N GLY A 773 -49.42 -19.94 -8.43
CA GLY A 773 -49.47 -20.55 -9.76
C GLY A 773 -48.30 -20.08 -10.64
N PRO A 774 -48.09 -20.69 -11.82
CA PRO A 774 -47.03 -20.30 -12.72
C PRO A 774 -47.28 -18.94 -13.38
N GLY A 775 -46.23 -18.13 -13.52
CA GLY A 775 -46.25 -16.88 -14.29
C GLY A 775 -46.63 -15.62 -13.51
N GLN A 776 -46.32 -14.47 -14.12
CA GLN A 776 -46.25 -13.15 -13.49
C GLN A 776 -47.57 -12.59 -12.94
N GLY A 777 -48.73 -13.18 -13.25
CA GLY A 777 -50.05 -12.76 -12.76
C GLY A 777 -50.59 -13.59 -11.60
N ASN A 778 -49.82 -14.54 -11.06
CA ASN A 778 -50.25 -15.44 -9.99
C ASN A 778 -49.53 -15.16 -8.65
N CYS A 779 -48.99 -13.96 -8.46
CA CYS A 779 -48.23 -13.61 -7.27
C CYS A 779 -49.13 -13.20 -6.10
N SER A 780 -48.71 -13.57 -4.89
CA SER A 780 -49.44 -13.32 -3.63
C SER A 780 -48.67 -12.43 -2.65
N SER A 781 -47.36 -12.25 -2.85
CA SER A 781 -46.57 -11.17 -2.25
C SER A 781 -45.35 -10.86 -3.13
N CYS A 782 -44.76 -9.68 -2.95
CA CYS A 782 -43.73 -9.14 -3.83
C CYS A 782 -42.36 -8.99 -3.17
N SER A 783 -41.31 -9.07 -3.98
CA SER A 783 -39.93 -8.81 -3.54
C SER A 783 -39.71 -7.32 -3.24
N SER A 784 -38.79 -7.03 -2.32
CA SER A 784 -38.57 -5.69 -1.76
C SER A 784 -38.43 -4.58 -2.83
N GLY A 785 -39.33 -3.60 -2.79
CA GLY A 785 -39.39 -2.49 -3.76
C GLY A 785 -40.51 -2.62 -4.81
N HIS A 786 -41.25 -3.74 -4.82
CA HIS A 786 -42.42 -3.94 -5.67
C HIS A 786 -43.70 -4.06 -4.82
N SER A 787 -44.82 -3.56 -5.35
CA SER A 787 -46.16 -3.70 -4.77
C SER A 787 -47.04 -4.60 -5.65
N LEU A 788 -47.98 -5.31 -5.01
CA LEU A 788 -48.85 -6.26 -5.69
C LEU A 788 -50.10 -5.56 -6.26
N GLN A 789 -50.30 -5.61 -7.57
CA GLN A 789 -51.51 -5.15 -8.26
C GLN A 789 -52.07 -6.27 -9.14
N GLU A 790 -53.30 -6.68 -8.88
CA GLU A 790 -54.03 -7.74 -9.63
C GLU A 790 -53.21 -9.02 -9.91
N GLY A 791 -52.41 -9.44 -8.91
CA GLY A 791 -51.57 -10.64 -8.99
C GLY A 791 -50.19 -10.43 -9.63
N VAL A 792 -49.83 -9.21 -10.03
CA VAL A 792 -48.54 -8.83 -10.64
C VAL A 792 -47.73 -7.91 -9.71
N CYS A 793 -46.41 -8.13 -9.61
CA CYS A 793 -45.52 -7.34 -8.77
C CYS A 793 -44.87 -6.16 -9.52
N VAL A 794 -45.49 -4.99 -9.43
CA VAL A 794 -45.07 -3.75 -10.14
C VAL A 794 -44.29 -2.80 -9.22
N VAL A 795 -43.40 -1.98 -9.79
CA VAL A 795 -42.60 -1.02 -8.99
C VAL A 795 -43.49 0.14 -8.52
N SER A 796 -43.62 0.31 -7.21
CA SER A 796 -44.46 1.34 -6.58
C SER A 796 -43.74 2.69 -6.44
N SER A 797 -44.37 3.75 -6.93
CA SER A 797 -43.85 5.13 -6.86
C SER A 797 -44.26 5.85 -5.57
N ALA A 798 -43.30 6.00 -4.66
CA ALA A 798 -43.16 6.94 -3.52
C ALA A 798 -44.39 7.74 -2.97
N CYS A 799 -44.50 7.78 -1.62
CA CYS A 799 -45.24 8.84 -0.90
C CYS A 799 -44.78 10.26 -1.29
N THR A 800 -45.60 11.25 -0.94
CA THR A 800 -45.33 12.68 -1.16
C THR A 800 -44.38 13.28 -0.11
N ASP A 801 -43.75 14.41 -0.44
CA ASP A 801 -42.95 15.20 0.49
C ASP A 801 -43.81 15.64 1.70
N GLY A 802 -43.33 15.37 2.91
CA GLY A 802 -44.06 15.49 4.17
C GLY A 802 -44.50 14.16 4.79
N GLU A 803 -44.28 13.02 4.12
CA GLU A 803 -44.73 11.69 4.56
C GLU A 803 -43.63 10.62 4.54
N TYR A 804 -43.82 9.54 5.30
CA TYR A 804 -43.01 8.32 5.31
C TYR A 804 -43.89 7.07 5.30
N HIS A 805 -43.39 5.94 4.80
CA HIS A 805 -44.09 4.64 4.88
C HIS A 805 -43.91 4.00 6.26
N ASP A 806 -44.98 3.46 6.85
CA ASP A 806 -44.87 2.53 7.97
C ASP A 806 -44.47 1.09 7.51
N ASN A 807 -44.43 0.15 8.46
CA ASN A 807 -44.11 -1.25 8.18
C ASN A 807 -45.19 -1.99 7.37
N ASN A 808 -46.40 -1.43 7.23
CA ASN A 808 -47.49 -1.97 6.42
C ASN A 808 -47.55 -1.34 5.02
N GLY A 809 -46.82 -0.24 4.80
CA GLY A 809 -46.75 0.50 3.54
C GLY A 809 -47.67 1.74 3.47
N GLU A 810 -48.39 2.08 4.53
CA GLU A 810 -49.23 3.29 4.57
C GLU A 810 -48.37 4.55 4.73
N CYS A 811 -48.71 5.63 4.03
CA CYS A 811 -48.03 6.92 4.14
C CYS A 811 -48.54 7.67 5.38
N HIS A 812 -47.66 7.98 6.33
CA HIS A 812 -47.95 8.79 7.51
C HIS A 812 -47.14 10.09 7.50
N THR A 813 -47.71 11.15 8.07
CA THR A 813 -47.05 12.47 8.13
C THR A 813 -45.79 12.45 9.01
N CYS A 814 -44.73 13.09 8.53
CA CYS A 814 -43.51 13.36 9.29
C CYS A 814 -43.75 14.28 10.50
N ASP A 815 -42.76 14.39 11.38
CA ASP A 815 -42.61 15.55 12.25
C ASP A 815 -42.59 16.84 11.41
N ALA A 816 -43.26 17.90 11.89
CA ALA A 816 -43.48 19.14 11.14
C ALA A 816 -42.19 19.93 10.80
N THR A 817 -41.04 19.56 11.37
CA THR A 817 -39.73 20.12 11.00
C THR A 817 -39.09 19.43 9.79
N CYS A 818 -39.51 18.21 9.45
CA CYS A 818 -39.02 17.48 8.27
C CYS A 818 -39.82 17.83 7.01
N LEU A 819 -39.13 17.94 5.86
CA LEU A 819 -39.74 17.91 4.52
C LEU A 819 -39.79 16.48 3.95
N LYS A 820 -38.88 15.61 4.38
CA LYS A 820 -38.90 14.16 4.13
C LYS A 820 -38.36 13.48 5.37
N CYS A 821 -38.86 12.29 5.72
CA CYS A 821 -38.41 11.53 6.88
C CYS A 821 -38.45 10.01 6.62
N THR A 822 -37.81 9.23 7.48
CA THR A 822 -37.92 7.75 7.54
C THR A 822 -38.80 7.27 8.70
N GLY A 823 -39.38 8.18 9.48
CA GLY A 823 -40.10 7.87 10.71
C GLY A 823 -40.78 9.11 11.31
N PRO A 824 -41.61 8.93 12.35
CA PRO A 824 -42.42 10.00 12.94
C PRO A 824 -41.65 10.92 13.89
N GLY A 825 -40.39 10.61 14.23
CA GLY A 825 -39.59 11.42 15.14
C GLY A 825 -38.91 12.60 14.44
N ASN A 826 -38.74 13.70 15.17
CA ASN A 826 -37.99 14.89 14.74
C ASN A 826 -36.48 14.65 14.45
N GLN A 827 -36.03 13.40 14.59
CA GLN A 827 -34.67 12.90 14.39
C GLN A 827 -34.58 11.89 13.24
N ASP A 828 -35.71 11.58 12.61
CA ASP A 828 -35.83 10.68 11.47
C ASP A 828 -35.89 11.48 10.14
N CYS A 829 -35.54 12.78 10.16
CA CYS A 829 -35.60 13.64 8.98
C CYS A 829 -34.49 13.29 7.97
N ILE A 830 -34.86 13.26 6.69
CA ILE A 830 -33.97 13.16 5.52
C ILE A 830 -33.71 14.55 4.93
N SER A 831 -34.68 15.47 5.05
CA SER A 831 -34.55 16.89 4.67
C SER A 831 -35.50 17.75 5.49
N CYS A 832 -35.26 19.06 5.54
CA CYS A 832 -35.94 19.99 6.44
C CYS A 832 -36.96 20.90 5.73
N ALA A 833 -38.07 21.17 6.42
CA ALA A 833 -39.09 22.10 5.94
C ALA A 833 -38.68 23.55 6.28
N SER A 834 -38.55 24.39 5.25
CA SER A 834 -38.33 25.84 5.32
C SER A 834 -37.23 26.34 6.28
N SER A 835 -36.07 26.72 5.73
CA SER A 835 -34.93 27.37 6.42
C SER A 835 -34.18 26.58 7.50
N GLY A 836 -34.74 25.49 8.04
CA GLY A 836 -33.99 24.54 8.88
C GLY A 836 -32.86 23.83 8.13
N VAL A 837 -31.80 23.47 8.85
CA VAL A 837 -30.60 22.76 8.37
C VAL A 837 -30.55 21.38 9.02
N LEU A 838 -30.19 20.35 8.26
CA LEU A 838 -30.12 18.97 8.76
C LEU A 838 -28.83 18.71 9.54
N ASP A 839 -28.93 18.39 10.82
CA ASP A 839 -27.83 17.93 11.69
C ASP A 839 -28.17 16.57 12.31
N GLU A 840 -27.44 15.52 11.93
CA GLU A 840 -27.59 14.14 12.43
C GLU A 840 -29.05 13.64 12.53
N GLY A 841 -29.82 13.82 11.45
CA GLY A 841 -31.22 13.38 11.34
C GLY A 841 -32.25 14.37 11.91
N ARG A 842 -31.81 15.41 12.63
CA ARG A 842 -32.67 16.48 13.15
C ARG A 842 -32.63 17.72 12.27
N CYS A 843 -33.75 18.42 12.20
CA CYS A 843 -33.82 19.74 11.57
C CYS A 843 -33.65 20.84 12.62
N VAL A 844 -32.61 21.66 12.46
CA VAL A 844 -32.19 22.68 13.43
C VAL A 844 -32.00 24.05 12.76
N GLU A 845 -32.22 25.14 13.48
CA GLU A 845 -32.03 26.50 12.96
C GLU A 845 -30.54 26.87 12.79
N ALA A 846 -29.66 26.24 13.57
CA ALA A 846 -28.22 26.41 13.50
C ALA A 846 -27.49 25.10 13.84
N CYS A 847 -26.35 24.87 13.20
CA CYS A 847 -25.54 23.67 13.41
C CYS A 847 -24.90 23.60 14.81
N SER A 848 -24.66 22.39 15.28
CA SER A 848 -23.87 22.16 16.51
C SER A 848 -22.41 22.66 16.39
N VAL A 849 -21.78 22.97 17.53
CA VAL A 849 -20.39 23.46 17.60
C VAL A 849 -19.45 22.45 16.94
N GLY A 850 -18.46 22.93 16.17
CA GLY A 850 -17.61 22.10 15.31
C GLY A 850 -18.23 21.77 13.94
N LYS A 851 -19.39 22.33 13.58
CA LYS A 851 -20.02 22.21 12.26
C LYS A 851 -20.41 23.58 11.66
N TYR A 852 -20.57 23.63 10.34
CA TYR A 852 -21.07 24.77 9.57
C TYR A 852 -22.22 24.36 8.62
N PRO A 853 -23.19 25.24 8.34
CA PRO A 853 -24.28 24.96 7.41
C PRO A 853 -23.82 25.10 5.95
N SER A 854 -24.10 24.11 5.11
CA SER A 854 -23.94 24.21 3.65
C SER A 854 -24.95 23.32 2.94
N GLY A 855 -25.52 23.77 1.82
CA GLY A 855 -26.46 22.96 1.01
C GLY A 855 -27.74 22.49 1.73
N GLY A 856 -28.06 23.02 2.92
CA GLY A 856 -29.16 22.54 3.77
C GLY A 856 -28.76 21.46 4.79
N GLN A 857 -27.47 21.13 4.92
CA GLN A 857 -26.94 20.17 5.89
C GLN A 857 -25.79 20.77 6.72
N CYS A 858 -25.58 20.25 7.93
CA CYS A 858 -24.45 20.60 8.78
C CYS A 858 -23.22 19.73 8.46
N HIS A 859 -22.11 20.37 8.10
CA HIS A 859 -20.84 19.71 7.78
C HIS A 859 -19.78 20.01 8.84
N LEU A 860 -18.90 19.05 9.14
CA LEU A 860 -17.83 19.23 10.12
C LEU A 860 -16.80 20.28 9.67
N CYS A 861 -16.37 21.12 10.59
CA CYS A 861 -15.20 21.99 10.44
C CYS A 861 -13.89 21.17 10.36
N ASP A 862 -12.79 21.81 9.96
CA ASP A 862 -11.46 21.26 10.28
C ASP A 862 -11.30 21.09 11.80
N HIS A 863 -10.58 20.03 12.21
CA HIS A 863 -10.46 19.64 13.62
C HIS A 863 -9.64 20.60 14.50
N THR A 864 -9.13 21.70 13.93
CA THR A 864 -8.48 22.80 14.65
C THR A 864 -9.42 23.98 14.90
N CYS A 865 -10.54 24.09 14.18
CA CYS A 865 -11.59 25.08 14.43
C CYS A 865 -12.53 24.62 15.56
N ALA A 866 -13.03 25.56 16.36
CA ALA A 866 -14.17 25.32 17.25
C ALA A 866 -15.50 25.73 16.58
N THR A 867 -15.47 26.82 15.82
CA THR A 867 -16.53 27.22 14.88
C THR A 867 -15.90 27.66 13.57
N CYS A 868 -16.61 27.50 12.45
CA CYS A 868 -16.11 27.83 11.11
C CYS A 868 -17.23 28.38 10.20
N VAL A 869 -16.85 29.03 9.10
CA VAL A 869 -17.76 29.44 8.01
C VAL A 869 -17.84 28.36 6.92
N ASP A 870 -16.72 27.68 6.70
CA ASP A 870 -16.55 26.59 5.75
C ASP A 870 -15.53 25.57 6.29
N SER A 871 -15.24 24.52 5.53
CA SER A 871 -14.35 23.42 5.93
C SER A 871 -12.90 23.80 6.23
N ALA A 872 -12.46 25.02 5.95
CA ALA A 872 -11.11 25.52 6.22
C ALA A 872 -11.06 26.87 6.97
N SER A 873 -12.11 27.70 6.86
CA SER A 873 -12.17 29.05 7.43
C SER A 873 -12.78 29.05 8.85
N CYS A 874 -11.92 29.04 9.87
CA CYS A 874 -12.32 29.07 11.27
C CYS A 874 -12.78 30.48 11.71
N THR A 875 -13.84 30.55 12.51
CA THR A 875 -14.29 31.78 13.21
C THR A 875 -13.91 31.81 14.70
N SER A 876 -13.62 30.65 15.30
CA SER A 876 -13.00 30.54 16.62
C SER A 876 -12.18 29.25 16.75
N CYS A 877 -11.29 29.21 17.75
CA CYS A 877 -10.37 28.10 17.99
C CYS A 877 -10.49 27.61 19.44
N ASP A 878 -10.35 26.30 19.63
CA ASP A 878 -10.32 25.63 20.93
C ASP A 878 -9.13 24.66 20.96
N THR A 879 -9.15 23.69 21.85
CA THR A 879 -8.20 22.60 21.97
C THR A 879 -8.51 21.58 20.89
N ASP A 880 -7.53 21.24 20.05
CA ASP A 880 -7.74 20.28 18.98
C ASP A 880 -7.91 18.83 19.49
N LYS A 881 -8.29 17.92 18.60
CA LYS A 881 -8.47 16.48 18.90
C LYS A 881 -7.23 15.75 19.44
N PHE A 882 -6.07 16.40 19.49
CA PHE A 882 -4.82 15.87 20.07
C PHE A 882 -4.49 16.47 21.44
N GLY A 883 -5.31 17.41 21.95
CA GLY A 883 -5.10 18.09 23.22
C GLY A 883 -4.27 19.37 23.12
N LEU A 884 -4.01 19.89 21.92
CA LEU A 884 -3.22 21.10 21.71
C LEU A 884 -4.10 22.35 21.60
N GLU A 885 -3.82 23.38 22.40
CA GLU A 885 -4.50 24.67 22.29
C GLU A 885 -4.18 25.35 20.95
N ARG A 886 -5.21 25.89 20.28
CA ARG A 886 -5.05 26.65 19.02
C ARG A 886 -5.51 28.09 19.18
N TYR A 887 -4.89 28.97 18.39
CA TYR A 887 -5.13 30.42 18.40
C TYR A 887 -5.60 30.93 17.04
N LEU A 888 -6.61 31.79 17.03
CA LEU A 888 -7.20 32.32 15.80
C LEU A 888 -6.34 33.43 15.20
N PHE A 889 -5.78 33.17 14.01
CA PHE A 889 -5.08 34.16 13.20
C PHE A 889 -5.66 34.19 11.78
N LYS A 890 -6.29 35.31 11.41
CA LYS A 890 -6.80 35.59 10.04
C LYS A 890 -7.67 34.47 9.43
N GLY A 891 -8.51 33.83 10.25
CA GLY A 891 -9.40 32.74 9.82
C GLY A 891 -8.83 31.32 9.97
N TRP A 892 -7.66 31.16 10.59
CA TRP A 892 -6.99 29.86 10.76
C TRP A 892 -6.57 29.62 12.21
N CYS A 893 -6.63 28.36 12.66
CA CYS A 893 -6.29 27.97 14.03
C CYS A 893 -4.85 27.46 14.15
N VAL A 894 -3.93 28.40 14.41
CA VAL A 894 -2.49 28.16 14.50
C VAL A 894 -2.07 27.68 15.89
N GLU A 895 -0.96 26.93 15.97
CA GLU A 895 -0.38 26.43 17.22
C GLU A 895 0.30 27.55 18.04
N ALA A 896 0.84 28.57 17.38
CA ALA A 896 1.42 29.75 18.01
C ALA A 896 1.16 31.00 17.15
N CYS A 897 0.99 32.16 17.79
CA CYS A 897 0.74 33.41 17.09
C CYS A 897 1.99 33.90 16.31
N PRO A 898 1.83 34.39 15.06
CA PRO A 898 2.95 34.90 14.25
C PRO A 898 3.62 36.15 14.85
N ARG A 899 4.83 36.47 14.36
CA ARG A 899 5.56 37.71 14.72
C ARG A 899 4.70 38.96 14.52
N ALA A 900 4.93 39.96 15.37
CA ALA A 900 4.12 41.16 15.58
C ALA A 900 2.67 40.89 16.05
N THR A 901 2.36 39.67 16.52
CA THR A 901 1.11 39.37 17.25
C THR A 901 1.38 38.59 18.54
N TYR A 902 0.43 38.63 19.48
CA TYR A 902 0.44 37.89 20.75
C TYR A 902 -0.90 37.18 20.97
N HIS A 903 -0.90 36.08 21.74
CA HIS A 903 -2.13 35.37 22.09
C HIS A 903 -2.93 36.09 23.18
N THR A 904 -4.25 36.09 23.05
CA THR A 904 -5.20 36.55 24.07
C THR A 904 -5.74 35.40 24.91
N LYS A 905 -6.39 35.71 26.04
CA LYS A 905 -7.14 34.72 26.83
C LYS A 905 -8.37 34.16 26.09
N GLN A 906 -8.80 34.84 25.04
CA GLN A 906 -9.88 34.47 24.13
C GLN A 906 -9.38 33.59 22.96
N ARG A 907 -8.13 33.09 23.04
CA ARG A 907 -7.47 32.28 22.01
C ARG A 907 -7.50 32.91 20.61
N SER A 908 -7.30 34.22 20.54
CA SER A 908 -7.06 34.98 19.31
C SER A 908 -5.63 35.52 19.28
N CYS A 909 -5.10 35.79 18.09
CA CYS A 909 -3.82 36.47 17.90
C CYS A 909 -4.04 37.95 17.58
N GLU A 910 -3.75 38.83 18.54
CA GLU A 910 -3.86 40.29 18.41
C GLU A 910 -2.53 40.94 18.06
N SER A 911 -2.58 42.08 17.36
CA SER A 911 -1.37 42.86 17.01
C SER A 911 -0.64 43.40 18.24
N CYS A 912 0.69 43.36 18.21
CA CYS A 912 1.52 44.08 19.15
C CYS A 912 1.39 45.61 18.99
N MET A 913 1.90 46.36 19.98
CA MET A 913 2.10 47.82 19.89
C MET A 913 2.87 48.20 18.61
N PRO A 914 2.61 49.36 17.99
CA PRO A 914 3.43 49.87 16.89
C PRO A 914 4.93 49.82 17.20
N HIS A 915 5.73 49.50 16.19
CA HIS A 915 7.17 49.30 16.31
C HIS A 915 7.62 48.10 17.18
N CYS A 916 6.73 47.14 17.47
CA CYS A 916 7.08 45.89 18.15
C CYS A 916 7.00 44.64 17.25
N LEU A 917 8.06 43.81 17.24
CA LEU A 917 8.15 42.52 16.51
C LEU A 917 7.77 41.30 17.36
N LEU A 918 7.96 41.37 18.69
CA LEU A 918 7.62 40.29 19.61
C LEU A 918 7.11 40.89 20.92
N CYS A 919 5.89 40.57 21.34
CA CYS A 919 5.29 41.04 22.59
C CYS A 919 4.59 39.90 23.34
N THR A 920 4.46 40.05 24.66
CA THR A 920 3.62 39.16 25.50
C THR A 920 2.26 39.78 25.83
N SER A 921 2.14 41.10 25.68
CA SER A 921 0.88 41.85 25.76
C SER A 921 1.00 43.14 24.96
N LEU A 922 -0.14 43.82 24.73
CA LEU A 922 -0.21 45.10 24.03
C LEU A 922 0.60 46.23 24.69
N GLN A 923 1.06 46.08 25.94
CA GLN A 923 1.92 47.04 26.65
C GLN A 923 3.32 46.50 26.99
N HIS A 924 3.68 45.28 26.57
CA HIS A 924 4.99 44.69 26.90
C HIS A 924 5.64 44.03 25.68
N CYS A 925 6.48 44.82 25.02
CA CYS A 925 7.34 44.39 23.93
C CYS A 925 8.65 43.79 24.45
N LEU A 926 9.02 42.63 23.88
CA LEU A 926 10.30 41.95 24.10
C LEU A 926 11.33 42.27 22.99
N GLN A 927 10.87 42.58 21.77
CA GLN A 927 11.74 42.89 20.63
C GLN A 927 11.08 43.92 19.71
N CYS A 928 11.76 45.03 19.45
CA CYS A 928 11.25 46.14 18.63
C CYS A 928 11.58 46.00 17.14
N THR A 929 10.94 46.82 16.30
CA THR A 929 11.31 47.02 14.89
C THR A 929 12.48 48.00 14.78
N HIS A 930 13.20 47.91 13.66
CA HIS A 930 14.27 48.81 13.23
C HIS A 930 14.14 50.28 13.70
N SER A 931 15.26 50.85 14.12
CA SER A 931 15.47 52.20 14.68
C SER A 931 14.79 52.45 16.04
N HIS A 932 14.33 51.38 16.73
CA HIS A 932 13.76 51.45 18.08
C HIS A 932 14.27 50.31 18.96
N TYR A 933 14.51 50.60 20.24
CA TYR A 933 14.98 49.64 21.24
C TYR A 933 13.96 49.46 22.38
N PRO A 934 13.89 48.28 23.03
CA PRO A 934 12.97 48.05 24.15
C PRO A 934 13.48 48.74 25.42
N SER A 935 12.62 49.59 26.02
CA SER A 935 12.86 50.25 27.31
C SER A 935 11.55 50.26 28.11
N ASP A 936 11.59 49.74 29.35
CA ASP A 936 10.41 49.48 30.20
C ASP A 936 9.20 48.81 29.49
N GLY A 937 9.50 47.93 28.52
CA GLY A 937 8.50 47.20 27.73
C GLY A 937 7.89 47.98 26.55
N GLN A 938 8.33 49.20 26.28
CA GLN A 938 7.93 50.01 25.11
C GLN A 938 9.09 50.18 24.12
N CYS A 939 8.78 50.46 22.86
CA CYS A 939 9.79 50.68 21.82
C CYS A 939 10.13 52.17 21.69
N VAL A 940 11.28 52.56 22.23
CA VAL A 940 11.77 53.95 22.20
C VAL A 940 12.70 54.12 21.01
N LYS A 941 12.55 55.23 20.28
CA LYS A 941 13.38 55.55 19.12
C LYS A 941 14.81 55.90 19.56
N LEU A 942 15.80 55.47 18.79
CA LEU A 942 17.21 55.84 19.00
C LEU A 942 17.51 57.27 18.50
N GLU A 943 18.33 58.03 19.23
CA GLU A 943 18.91 59.31 18.82
C GLU A 943 20.39 59.39 19.25
N CYS A 944 21.30 59.68 18.31
CA CYS A 944 22.76 59.60 18.50
C CYS A 944 23.41 60.98 18.74
N GLY A 945 24.58 60.99 19.40
CA GLY A 945 25.29 62.20 19.82
C GLY A 945 26.11 62.94 18.75
N GLU A 946 26.77 64.04 19.13
CA GLU A 946 27.82 64.63 18.28
C GLU A 946 29.01 63.69 18.19
N GLY A 947 29.52 63.46 16.97
CA GLY A 947 30.55 62.47 16.69
C GLY A 947 30.02 61.05 16.44
N GLU A 948 28.71 60.83 16.40
CA GLU A 948 28.09 59.52 16.16
C GLU A 948 27.14 59.51 14.95
N VAL A 949 26.82 58.31 14.46
CA VAL A 949 25.82 58.05 13.42
C VAL A 949 25.06 56.76 13.70
N GLU A 950 23.74 56.77 13.48
CA GLU A 950 22.88 55.58 13.55
C GLU A 950 23.34 54.53 12.51
N ASP A 951 23.48 53.25 12.90
CA ASP A 951 23.72 52.17 11.93
C ASP A 951 22.40 51.48 11.51
N PRO A 952 21.85 51.77 10.30
CA PRO A 952 20.62 51.17 9.79
C PRO A 952 20.87 49.76 9.24
N ASP A 953 21.47 48.90 10.07
CA ASP A 953 21.65 47.45 9.93
C ASP A 953 21.79 46.77 11.32
N TYR A 954 22.14 47.51 12.40
CA TYR A 954 22.35 46.99 13.77
C TYR A 954 21.63 47.76 14.90
N ASP A 955 20.98 48.89 14.62
CA ASP A 955 20.20 49.68 15.59
C ASP A 955 20.98 50.24 16.80
N GLU A 956 22.28 50.51 16.61
CA GLU A 956 23.14 51.20 17.58
C GLU A 956 23.75 52.48 17.00
N CYS A 957 24.23 53.36 17.89
CA CYS A 957 24.96 54.58 17.54
C CYS A 957 26.46 54.29 17.44
N MET A 958 27.04 54.44 16.25
CA MET A 958 28.47 54.24 16.02
C MET A 958 29.23 55.57 16.02
N ALA A 959 30.35 55.64 16.73
CA ALA A 959 31.27 56.77 16.66
C ALA A 959 31.93 56.89 15.27
N CYS A 960 32.05 58.12 14.77
CA CYS A 960 32.87 58.46 13.61
C CYS A 960 34.37 58.31 13.92
N GLU A 961 35.21 58.17 12.88
CA GLU A 961 36.68 58.12 13.05
C GLU A 961 37.25 59.37 13.76
N GLU A 962 38.37 59.19 14.47
CA GLU A 962 38.95 60.22 15.35
C GLU A 962 39.14 61.58 14.65
N GLY A 963 38.57 62.63 15.25
CA GLY A 963 38.61 64.00 14.74
C GLY A 963 37.37 64.43 13.94
N CYS A 964 36.51 63.51 13.50
CA CYS A 964 35.28 63.83 12.77
C CYS A 964 34.11 64.17 13.71
N LYS A 965 33.49 65.35 13.53
CA LYS A 965 32.32 65.76 14.33
C LYS A 965 30.97 65.21 13.84
N LYS A 966 30.83 64.91 12.55
CA LYS A 966 29.65 64.28 11.91
C LYS A 966 30.10 63.46 10.71
N CYS A 967 29.48 62.29 10.51
CA CYS A 967 29.69 61.40 9.37
C CYS A 967 28.34 60.91 8.82
N VAL A 968 28.31 60.36 7.60
CA VAL A 968 27.07 59.98 6.89
C VAL A 968 27.28 58.70 6.08
N LEU A 969 26.28 57.80 6.09
CA LEU A 969 26.34 56.50 5.39
C LEU A 969 25.75 56.60 3.98
N CYS A 970 26.50 56.17 2.96
CA CYS A 970 26.12 56.25 1.56
C CYS A 970 25.76 54.86 0.98
N LYS A 971 24.57 54.71 0.38
CA LYS A 971 24.11 53.43 -0.22
C LYS A 971 24.30 53.43 -1.74
N SER A 972 25.15 52.52 -2.24
CA SER A 972 25.20 52.15 -3.66
C SER A 972 24.15 51.08 -3.99
N ARG A 973 23.75 50.95 -5.26
CA ARG A 973 22.77 49.94 -5.71
C ARG A 973 23.40 48.58 -5.98
N LEU A 974 24.00 47.95 -4.97
CA LEU A 974 24.46 46.55 -5.03
C LEU A 974 24.60 45.97 -3.60
N SER A 975 23.63 45.14 -3.21
CA SER A 975 23.50 44.45 -1.91
C SER A 975 23.48 45.32 -0.63
N SER A 976 22.70 44.89 0.36
CA SER A 976 22.97 45.24 1.76
C SER A 976 24.27 44.56 2.22
N TYR A 977 24.87 45.07 3.31
CA TYR A 977 26.12 44.59 3.92
C TYR A 977 27.41 44.75 3.11
N ASN A 978 27.76 46.02 2.83
CA ASN A 978 29.10 46.55 3.16
C ASN A 978 29.14 48.09 3.07
N LYS A 979 29.02 48.78 4.21
CA LYS A 979 29.22 50.22 4.32
C LYS A 979 30.72 50.51 4.48
N LYS A 980 31.32 51.26 3.56
CA LYS A 980 32.65 51.88 3.74
C LYS A 980 32.49 53.39 3.84
N LEU A 981 33.00 54.00 4.90
CA LEU A 981 33.19 55.44 4.97
C LEU A 981 34.38 55.83 4.06
N PHE A 982 34.27 56.99 3.40
CA PHE A 982 35.38 57.64 2.71
C PHE A 982 35.20 59.17 2.77
N LEU A 983 36.32 59.88 2.72
CA LEU A 983 36.44 61.32 2.96
C LEU A 983 35.77 62.19 1.89
N LEU A 984 35.26 63.36 2.33
CA LEU A 984 34.87 64.47 1.46
C LEU A 984 35.98 65.52 1.41
N SER A 985 36.77 65.54 0.33
CA SER A 985 37.79 66.57 0.09
C SER A 985 37.81 67.07 -1.38
N THR A 986 36.89 68.00 -1.67
CA THR A 986 37.06 69.17 -2.56
C THR A 986 37.70 69.03 -3.96
N LEU A 987 36.89 69.38 -4.99
CA LEU A 987 37.26 70.05 -6.26
C LEU A 987 37.94 69.18 -7.36
N PRO A 988 37.98 69.65 -8.64
CA PRO A 988 36.79 69.76 -9.48
C PRO A 988 36.96 69.12 -10.88
N ALA A 989 35.89 69.09 -11.68
CA ALA A 989 35.86 68.39 -12.97
C ALA A 989 36.66 69.07 -14.10
N VAL A 990 37.29 68.23 -14.94
CA VAL A 990 37.68 68.54 -16.34
C VAL A 990 37.32 67.32 -17.21
N ASP A 991 36.93 67.57 -18.45
CA ASP A 991 36.30 66.60 -19.37
C ASP A 991 37.29 66.03 -20.42
N ARG A 992 36.93 64.90 -21.06
CA ARG A 992 37.65 64.13 -22.11
C ARG A 992 38.94 63.43 -21.64
N ALA A 993 39.20 62.16 -21.97
CA ALA A 993 39.17 61.59 -23.31
C ALA A 993 39.19 60.03 -23.36
N LEU A 994 38.79 59.49 -24.52
CA LEU A 994 39.28 58.28 -25.19
C LEU A 994 39.90 57.14 -24.33
N LEU A 995 39.18 56.01 -24.21
CA LEU A 995 39.43 54.75 -24.94
C LEU A 995 38.32 53.71 -24.59
N PRO A 996 38.15 52.62 -25.37
CA PRO A 996 37.03 51.69 -25.20
C PRO A 996 37.27 50.60 -24.14
N VAL A 997 36.19 49.86 -23.88
CA VAL A 997 36.13 48.54 -23.21
C VAL A 997 36.84 47.48 -24.06
#